data_AF-A0A928JU61-F1
#
_entry.id   AF-A0A928JU61-F1
#
_cell.length_a   1.000
_cell.length_b   1.000
_cell.length_c   1.000
_cell.angle_alpha   90.00
_cell.angle_beta   90.00
_cell.angle_gamma   90.00
#
_symmetry.space_group_name_H-M   'P 1'
#
loop_
_entity.id
_entity.type
_entity.pdbx_description
1 polymer ?
#
loop_
_entity_poly.entity_id
_entity_poly.type
_entity_poly.pdbx_seq_one_letter_code
_entity_poly.pdbx_strand_id
1 'polypeptide(L)'
;MFDCKMIINRITVEENRLNLSVAFNCDYDIDVTSPKAKIVFQRGEKTRRLPLLVTNYFRQKQSESCVVVCNYSFLIDKLFFSEDSDEDIKIRIDFYYGENECTGVAFNISSNVLLENPELEVSDEHIEYECFDGAAVFDSESEFERSSGKYFDKYAVDFDFENNRIILRKTEKARKRRRINPIGALIRFVFFIVRIILSIVLAPYFVLDGFFAALGVLPKRRTKPIEGLAKNVFVQIKINFSSFLKTSFMRARVVDNLRKPILAFFKWYYRVLCDHHQIVPNRIAFMSGRRDEMGGNPEYVYDLIKDREDIEFKFLLFSDPNGHSKLKNIREFMHLYATSKVVIVDDYFRLLNTVDKREGVKLFQLWHACGAFKTFGFTRLGKKGGPKQDDVNHRMYDYAIVSSKEIEKHYAEGFGLSDENVVATGIPRTDIFMDEQYAKSVKEAFYEKRPQLKDKKIVLFAPTFRGNGQMSAFYPIEAFNPAQLYESLGGEYAIIIKLHPFCKERFVIDEKYKDFIIDLSEEDELNDLLFVTDLLITDYSSVIFEASLLDIPMLFYAYDLYEYISSRDFYYDFEGFVPGKIVFSESELINSIKAKDFEKEKVDGFKNKFFDSLDGKSSQRVADLIVSQLDI
;
A
#
# COMPACT_ATOMS: atom_id res chain seq x y z
N MET A 1 2.81 -33.04 9.50
CA MET A 1 1.73 -32.03 9.57
C MET A 1 2.05 -31.21 10.80
N PHE A 2 2.22 -29.90 10.64
CA PHE A 2 2.54 -29.00 11.75
C PHE A 2 1.41 -29.06 12.78
N ASP A 3 1.70 -29.55 13.99
CA ASP A 3 0.71 -29.63 15.07
C ASP A 3 0.55 -28.25 15.69
N CYS A 4 -0.61 -27.65 15.46
CA CYS A 4 -0.93 -26.33 15.96
C CYS A 4 -2.35 -26.34 16.50
N LYS A 5 -2.48 -25.97 17.78
CA LYS A 5 -3.78 -25.82 18.44
C LYS A 5 -4.05 -24.34 18.68
N MET A 6 -5.26 -23.90 18.37
CA MET A 6 -5.72 -22.53 18.64
C MET A 6 -6.73 -22.53 19.79
N ILE A 7 -6.62 -21.57 20.70
CA ILE A 7 -7.61 -21.30 21.74
C ILE A 7 -8.13 -19.88 21.52
N ILE A 8 -9.45 -19.72 21.41
CA ILE A 8 -10.09 -18.40 21.43
C ILE A 8 -10.21 -17.98 22.89
N ASN A 9 -9.41 -17.00 23.31
CA ASN A 9 -9.40 -16.49 24.68
C ASN A 9 -10.50 -15.46 24.90
N ARG A 10 -10.82 -14.68 23.86
CA ARG A 10 -11.87 -13.65 23.91
C ARG A 10 -12.47 -13.44 22.54
N ILE A 11 -13.79 -13.36 22.48
CA ILE A 11 -14.52 -12.89 21.30
C ILE A 11 -15.77 -12.14 21.72
N THR A 12 -15.85 -10.86 21.38
CA THR A 12 -17.05 -10.04 21.67
C THR A 12 -17.40 -9.17 20.48
N VAL A 13 -18.69 -8.90 20.30
CA VAL A 13 -19.17 -7.90 19.35
C VAL A 13 -19.82 -6.75 20.13
N GLU A 14 -19.16 -5.60 20.09
CA GLU A 14 -19.66 -4.36 20.68
C GLU A 14 -20.00 -3.37 19.55
N GLU A 15 -21.28 -3.04 19.39
CA GLU A 15 -21.77 -2.25 18.25
C GLU A 15 -21.40 -2.91 16.89
N ASN A 16 -20.48 -2.31 16.12
CA ASN A 16 -19.93 -2.84 14.87
C ASN A 16 -18.50 -3.40 15.02
N ARG A 17 -18.00 -3.53 16.25
CA ARG A 17 -16.61 -3.89 16.53
C ARG A 17 -16.54 -5.33 17.02
N LEU A 18 -15.83 -6.17 16.27
CA LEU A 18 -15.42 -7.51 16.69
C LEU A 18 -14.10 -7.41 17.44
N ASN A 19 -14.08 -7.68 18.74
CA ASN A 19 -12.85 -7.83 19.51
C ASN A 19 -12.48 -9.31 19.55
N LEU A 20 -11.25 -9.65 19.16
CA LEU A 20 -10.78 -11.04 19.09
C LEU A 20 -9.41 -11.17 19.75
N SER A 21 -9.28 -12.18 20.62
CA SER A 21 -8.01 -12.66 21.19
C SER A 21 -7.90 -14.16 21.00
N VAL A 22 -6.81 -14.61 20.40
CA VAL A 22 -6.49 -16.03 20.20
C VAL A 22 -5.07 -16.33 20.66
N ALA A 23 -4.83 -17.57 21.09
CA ALA A 23 -3.51 -18.09 21.36
C ALA A 23 -3.27 -19.36 20.53
N PHE A 24 -2.12 -19.44 19.88
CA PHE A 24 -1.63 -20.62 19.19
C PHE A 24 -0.60 -21.33 20.06
N ASN A 25 -0.68 -22.66 20.14
CA ASN A 25 0.32 -23.51 20.77
C ASN A 25 0.87 -24.49 19.72
N CYS A 26 2.19 -24.50 19.56
CA CYS A 26 2.91 -25.32 18.59
C CYS A 26 4.37 -25.50 19.02
N ASP A 27 5.09 -26.41 18.38
CA ASP A 27 6.51 -26.64 18.66
C ASP A 27 7.35 -25.37 18.42
N TYR A 28 8.30 -25.12 19.31
CA TYR A 28 9.19 -23.97 19.24
C TYR A 28 10.33 -24.24 18.26
N ASP A 29 10.41 -23.40 17.25
CA ASP A 29 11.53 -23.30 16.32
C ASP A 29 12.36 -22.04 16.62
N ILE A 30 13.68 -22.21 16.76
CA ILE A 30 14.63 -21.14 17.05
C ILE A 30 14.85 -20.21 15.85
N ASP A 31 14.65 -20.72 14.63
CA ASP A 31 14.85 -19.95 13.40
C ASP A 31 13.62 -19.09 13.09
N VAL A 32 12.48 -19.35 13.75
CA VAL A 32 11.25 -18.56 13.60
C VAL A 32 11.26 -17.35 14.53
N THR A 33 11.57 -16.19 13.94
CA THR A 33 11.62 -14.90 14.65
C THR A 33 10.33 -14.09 14.53
N SER A 34 9.49 -14.35 13.52
CA SER A 34 8.29 -13.56 13.22
C SER A 34 7.11 -14.44 12.79
N PRO A 35 6.39 -15.06 13.75
CA PRO A 35 5.15 -15.77 13.45
C PRO A 35 4.08 -14.78 12.96
N LYS A 36 3.15 -15.26 12.13
CA LYS A 36 2.09 -14.42 11.56
C LYS A 36 0.75 -15.15 11.64
N ALA A 37 -0.31 -14.41 11.93
CA ALA A 37 -1.69 -14.90 11.88
C ALA A 37 -2.51 -14.02 10.94
N LYS A 38 -3.39 -14.64 10.16
CA LYS A 38 -4.31 -13.97 9.24
C LYS A 38 -5.73 -14.35 9.59
N ILE A 39 -6.64 -13.39 9.50
CA ILE A 39 -8.07 -13.62 9.63
C ILE A 39 -8.73 -13.41 8.25
N VAL A 40 -9.59 -14.35 7.86
CA VAL A 40 -10.30 -14.33 6.59
C VAL A 40 -11.80 -14.28 6.89
N PHE A 41 -12.42 -13.16 6.51
CA PHE A 41 -13.86 -12.97 6.57
C PHE A 41 -14.46 -13.34 5.21
N GLN A 42 -15.49 -14.18 5.19
CA GLN A 42 -16.21 -14.59 4.00
C GLN A 42 -17.68 -14.21 4.13
N ARG A 43 -18.23 -13.56 3.10
CA ARG A 43 -19.66 -13.26 2.98
C ARG A 43 -20.10 -13.56 1.54
N GLY A 44 -20.88 -14.63 1.37
CA GLY A 44 -21.19 -15.20 0.06
C GLY A 44 -19.92 -15.65 -0.64
N GLU A 45 -19.74 -15.18 -1.87
CA GLU A 45 -18.54 -15.43 -2.69
C GLU A 45 -17.35 -14.55 -2.30
N LYS A 46 -17.58 -13.47 -1.55
CA LYS A 46 -16.53 -12.47 -1.27
C LYS A 46 -15.72 -12.83 -0.06
N THR A 47 -14.41 -12.67 -0.17
CA THR A 47 -13.47 -12.82 0.95
C THR A 47 -12.82 -11.50 1.33
N ARG A 48 -12.37 -11.39 2.58
CA ARG A 48 -11.54 -10.28 3.06
C ARG A 48 -10.50 -10.85 3.99
N ARG A 49 -9.25 -10.83 3.54
CA ARG A 49 -8.09 -11.21 4.33
C ARG A 49 -7.51 -9.99 5.03
N LEU A 50 -7.25 -10.11 6.33
CA LEU A 50 -6.61 -9.07 7.14
C LEU A 50 -5.58 -9.70 8.09
N PRO A 51 -4.54 -8.95 8.50
CA PRO A 51 -3.63 -9.42 9.54
C PRO A 51 -4.36 -9.54 10.88
N LEU A 52 -4.08 -10.61 11.62
CA LEU A 52 -4.40 -10.75 13.03
C LEU A 52 -3.10 -10.51 13.81
N LEU A 53 -3.03 -9.38 14.51
CA LEU A 53 -1.77 -8.89 15.08
C LEU A 53 -1.24 -9.83 16.16
N VAL A 54 -0.03 -10.36 15.94
CA VAL A 54 0.75 -11.02 16.98
C VAL A 54 1.19 -9.96 18.00
N THR A 55 0.71 -10.09 19.22
CA THR A 55 1.02 -9.18 20.33
C THR A 55 2.11 -9.73 21.22
N ASN A 56 2.13 -11.05 21.45
CA ASN A 56 3.16 -11.73 22.23
C ASN A 56 3.57 -13.04 21.57
N TYR A 57 4.86 -13.37 21.68
CA TYR A 57 5.43 -14.65 21.25
C TYR A 57 6.51 -15.04 22.24
N PHE A 58 6.38 -16.19 22.91
CA PHE A 58 7.37 -16.67 23.87
C PHE A 58 7.44 -18.20 23.90
N ARG A 59 8.65 -18.69 24.13
CA ARG A 59 8.93 -20.10 24.38
C ARG A 59 8.48 -20.48 25.80
N GLN A 60 7.80 -21.60 25.93
CA GLN A 60 7.47 -22.17 27.23
C GLN A 60 8.73 -22.84 27.82
N LYS A 61 9.15 -22.46 29.03
CA LYS A 61 10.43 -22.95 29.60
C LYS A 61 10.43 -24.45 29.94
N GLN A 62 9.25 -25.03 30.15
CA GLN A 62 9.06 -26.40 30.63
C GLN A 62 8.67 -27.38 29.50
N SER A 63 8.51 -26.89 28.28
CA SER A 63 8.19 -27.67 27.09
C SER A 63 9.04 -27.23 25.91
N GLU A 64 9.08 -28.05 24.85
CA GLU A 64 9.65 -27.65 23.56
C GLU A 64 8.65 -26.87 22.71
N SER A 65 7.60 -26.30 23.32
CA SER A 65 6.56 -25.55 22.62
C SER A 65 6.67 -24.04 22.86
N CYS A 66 5.94 -23.29 22.03
CA CYS A 66 5.77 -21.86 22.15
C CYS A 66 4.29 -21.48 22.13
N VAL A 67 4.03 -20.29 22.67
CA VAL A 67 2.71 -19.67 22.59
C VAL A 67 2.82 -18.37 21.80
N VAL A 68 1.94 -18.22 20.83
CA VAL A 68 1.77 -17.00 20.04
C VAL A 68 0.39 -16.43 20.32
N VAL A 69 0.34 -15.25 20.94
CA VAL A 69 -0.91 -14.55 21.25
C VAL A 69 -1.17 -13.50 20.19
N CYS A 70 -2.40 -13.46 19.68
CA CYS A 70 -2.83 -12.46 18.73
C CYS A 70 -4.12 -11.76 19.19
N ASN A 71 -4.09 -10.43 19.23
CA ASN A 71 -5.21 -9.60 19.68
C ASN A 71 -5.49 -8.48 18.68
N TYR A 72 -6.73 -8.34 18.24
CA TYR A 72 -7.12 -7.18 17.42
C TYR A 72 -8.64 -6.93 17.42
N SER A 73 -9.03 -5.67 17.20
CA SER A 73 -10.42 -5.26 16.99
C SER A 73 -10.69 -4.94 15.52
N PHE A 74 -11.77 -5.48 14.95
CA PHE A 74 -12.17 -5.27 13.56
C PHE A 74 -13.53 -4.56 13.45
N LEU A 75 -13.63 -3.58 12.55
CA LEU A 75 -14.88 -2.90 12.21
C LEU A 75 -15.63 -3.70 11.14
N ILE A 76 -16.69 -4.39 11.55
CA ILE A 76 -17.49 -5.29 10.71
C ILE A 76 -18.09 -4.53 9.51
N ASP A 77 -18.57 -3.31 9.72
CA ASP A 77 -19.14 -2.46 8.66
C ASP A 77 -18.11 -1.92 7.65
N LYS A 78 -16.82 -2.10 7.93
CA LYS A 78 -15.70 -1.75 7.05
C LYS A 78 -15.07 -2.96 6.38
N LEU A 79 -15.54 -4.18 6.60
CA LEU A 79 -15.00 -5.37 5.93
C LEU A 79 -15.38 -5.40 4.44
N PHE A 80 -16.66 -5.18 4.12
CA PHE A 80 -17.17 -5.27 2.75
C PHE A 80 -17.76 -3.92 2.33
N PHE A 81 -16.95 -3.08 1.66
CA PHE A 81 -17.37 -1.73 1.26
C PHE A 81 -18.58 -1.73 0.32
N SER A 82 -19.43 -0.72 0.47
CA SER A 82 -20.58 -0.41 -0.40
C SER A 82 -21.65 -1.51 -0.55
N GLU A 83 -21.59 -2.58 0.25
CA GLU A 83 -22.49 -3.72 0.11
C GLU A 83 -23.31 -3.98 1.37
N ASP A 84 -24.62 -4.00 1.18
CA ASP A 84 -25.60 -4.37 2.19
C ASP A 84 -26.08 -5.79 1.88
N SER A 85 -25.60 -6.77 2.64
CA SER A 85 -26.06 -8.16 2.59
C SER A 85 -26.54 -8.57 3.98
N ASP A 86 -27.52 -9.47 4.00
CA ASP A 86 -28.05 -10.09 5.22
C ASP A 86 -27.51 -11.51 5.41
N GLU A 87 -26.57 -11.95 4.58
CA GLU A 87 -25.81 -13.20 4.76
C GLU A 87 -24.87 -13.12 5.96
N ASP A 88 -24.68 -14.27 6.62
CA ASP A 88 -23.74 -14.44 7.71
C ASP A 88 -22.29 -14.25 7.26
N ILE A 89 -21.47 -13.71 8.16
CA ILE A 89 -20.03 -13.60 7.92
C ILE A 89 -19.36 -14.82 8.55
N LYS A 90 -18.73 -15.66 7.72
CA LYS A 90 -17.93 -16.80 8.16
C LYS A 90 -16.48 -16.36 8.30
N ILE A 91 -15.85 -16.71 9.42
CA ILE A 91 -14.50 -16.29 9.75
C ILE A 91 -13.63 -17.54 9.88
N ARG A 92 -12.47 -17.49 9.23
CA ARG A 92 -11.40 -18.49 9.33
C ARG A 92 -10.12 -17.81 9.78
N ILE A 93 -9.31 -18.50 10.59
CA ILE A 93 -7.99 -18.02 11.01
C ILE A 93 -6.92 -18.94 10.45
N ASP A 94 -5.93 -18.34 9.80
CA ASP A 94 -4.76 -19.01 9.22
C ASP A 94 -3.51 -18.62 10.03
N PHE A 95 -2.62 -19.57 10.29
CA PHE A 95 -1.41 -19.37 11.07
C PHE A 95 -0.16 -19.78 10.29
N TYR A 96 0.88 -18.96 10.38
CA TYR A 96 2.14 -19.09 9.65
C TYR A 96 3.29 -19.04 10.64
N TYR A 97 4.12 -20.09 10.65
CA TYR A 97 5.22 -20.26 11.58
C TYR A 97 6.45 -20.80 10.85
N GLY A 98 7.35 -19.90 10.46
CA GLY A 98 8.46 -20.22 9.55
C GLY A 98 7.94 -20.65 8.17
N GLU A 99 8.35 -21.82 7.72
CA GLU A 99 7.85 -22.44 6.48
C GLU A 99 6.51 -23.16 6.66
N ASN A 100 6.03 -23.34 7.89
CA ASN A 100 4.77 -24.04 8.17
C ASN A 100 3.56 -23.11 7.99
N GLU A 101 2.56 -23.57 7.23
CA GLU A 101 1.26 -22.92 7.06
C GLU A 101 0.14 -23.84 7.56
N CYS A 102 -0.70 -23.34 8.48
CA CYS A 102 -1.91 -24.00 8.93
C CYS A 102 -3.13 -23.14 8.54
N THR A 103 -3.86 -23.57 7.50
CA THR A 103 -5.05 -22.87 7.00
C THR A 103 -6.29 -23.37 7.73
N GLY A 104 -7.09 -22.46 8.30
CA GLY A 104 -8.28 -22.84 9.08
C GLY A 104 -7.96 -23.68 10.31
N VAL A 105 -7.15 -23.10 11.21
CA VAL A 105 -6.67 -23.77 12.43
C VAL A 105 -7.87 -24.22 13.28
N ALA A 106 -7.88 -25.49 13.68
CA ALA A 106 -8.87 -26.02 14.61
C ALA A 106 -8.75 -25.35 15.97
N PHE A 107 -9.90 -25.12 16.62
CA PHE A 107 -9.92 -24.35 17.85
C PHE A 107 -10.87 -24.88 18.91
N ASN A 108 -10.46 -24.63 20.16
CA ASN A 108 -11.31 -24.66 21.33
C ASN A 108 -11.58 -23.23 21.82
N ILE A 109 -12.57 -23.07 22.68
CA ILE A 109 -12.89 -21.79 23.31
C ILE A 109 -12.55 -21.82 24.80
N SER A 110 -12.02 -20.72 25.30
CA SER A 110 -11.82 -20.53 26.74
C SER A 110 -13.17 -20.41 27.46
N SER A 111 -13.24 -20.89 28.70
CA SER A 111 -14.38 -20.63 29.59
C SER A 111 -14.70 -19.14 29.77
N ASN A 112 -13.73 -18.24 29.61
CA ASN A 112 -13.94 -16.79 29.64
C ASN A 112 -14.83 -16.31 28.49
N VAL A 113 -14.78 -16.95 27.32
CA VAL A 113 -15.65 -16.62 26.18
C VAL A 113 -17.12 -16.82 26.53
N LEU A 114 -17.44 -17.88 27.28
CA LEU A 114 -18.79 -18.19 27.73
C LEU A 114 -19.28 -17.20 28.80
N LEU A 115 -18.38 -16.74 29.68
CA LEU A 115 -18.70 -15.69 30.66
C LEU A 115 -19.04 -14.35 29.99
N GLU A 116 -18.34 -14.00 28.92
CA GLU A 116 -18.58 -12.75 28.17
C GLU A 116 -19.78 -12.85 27.21
N ASN A 117 -20.20 -14.07 26.85
CA ASN A 117 -21.30 -14.34 25.91
C ASN A 117 -22.24 -15.41 26.50
N PRO A 118 -23.08 -15.07 27.50
CA PRO A 118 -23.88 -16.04 28.24
C PRO A 118 -24.96 -16.75 27.40
N GLU A 119 -25.23 -16.24 26.20
CA GLU A 119 -26.20 -16.80 25.24
C GLU A 119 -25.62 -17.98 24.42
N LEU A 120 -24.30 -18.23 24.48
CA LEU A 120 -23.63 -19.27 23.72
C LEU A 120 -23.75 -20.64 24.39
N GLU A 121 -24.20 -21.64 23.65
CA GLU A 121 -24.21 -23.05 24.08
C GLU A 121 -23.11 -23.81 23.32
N VAL A 122 -22.13 -24.35 24.04
CA VAL A 122 -20.98 -25.08 23.46
C VAL A 122 -20.76 -26.40 24.22
N SER A 123 -20.49 -27.47 23.47
CA SER A 123 -20.17 -28.81 24.02
C SER A 123 -18.89 -28.78 24.84
N ASP A 124 -18.84 -29.52 25.96
CA ASP A 124 -17.70 -29.56 26.88
C ASP A 124 -16.39 -29.98 26.20
N GLU A 125 -16.45 -30.77 25.12
CA GLU A 125 -15.27 -31.21 24.37
C GLU A 125 -14.53 -30.07 23.62
N HIS A 126 -15.21 -28.94 23.42
CA HIS A 126 -14.67 -27.75 22.76
C HIS A 126 -14.31 -26.64 23.75
N ILE A 127 -14.42 -26.89 25.06
CA ILE A 127 -14.12 -25.94 26.13
C ILE A 127 -12.73 -26.22 26.68
N GLU A 128 -11.90 -25.18 26.72
CA GLU A 128 -10.60 -25.19 27.37
C GLU A 128 -10.67 -24.44 28.71
N TYR A 129 -10.35 -25.13 29.81
CA TYR A 129 -10.42 -24.55 31.16
C TYR A 129 -9.11 -23.86 31.57
N GLU A 130 -7.98 -24.22 30.97
CA GLU A 130 -6.71 -23.53 31.17
C GLU A 130 -6.62 -22.30 30.27
N CYS A 131 -6.67 -21.11 30.88
CA CYS A 131 -6.54 -19.84 30.17
C CYS A 131 -5.13 -19.30 30.36
N PHE A 132 -4.55 -18.76 29.29
CA PHE A 132 -3.29 -18.03 29.41
C PHE A 132 -3.55 -16.65 30.03
N ASP A 133 -3.31 -16.51 31.34
CA ASP A 133 -3.43 -15.27 32.11
C ASP A 133 -2.42 -14.22 31.57
N GLY A 134 -2.90 -13.39 30.66
CA GLY A 134 -2.10 -12.38 29.94
C GLY A 134 -2.54 -12.16 28.49
N ALA A 135 -3.37 -13.05 27.93
CA ALA A 135 -3.83 -12.95 26.55
C ALA A 135 -4.88 -11.83 26.31
N ALA A 136 -5.57 -11.37 27.36
CA ALA A 136 -6.72 -10.47 27.25
C ALA A 136 -6.41 -8.96 27.36
N VAL A 137 -5.13 -8.55 27.38
CA VAL A 137 -4.78 -7.12 27.42
C VAL A 137 -4.74 -6.58 25.99
N PHE A 138 -5.75 -5.78 25.63
CA PHE A 138 -5.71 -4.97 24.42
C PHE A 138 -4.92 -3.70 24.75
N ASP A 139 -3.83 -3.46 24.02
CA ASP A 139 -3.13 -2.17 24.05
C ASP A 139 -3.87 -1.17 23.14
N SER A 140 -3.62 0.12 23.35
CA SER A 140 -4.06 1.26 22.54
C SER A 140 -3.82 1.11 21.02
N GLU A 141 -2.86 0.29 20.59
CA GLU A 141 -2.62 -0.04 19.18
C GLU A 141 -3.58 -1.11 18.63
N SER A 142 -4.14 -1.94 19.51
CA SER A 142 -5.11 -3.01 19.20
C SER A 142 -6.58 -2.59 19.44
N GLU A 143 -6.83 -1.59 20.29
CA GLU A 143 -8.15 -0.98 20.49
C GLU A 143 -8.39 0.16 19.49
N PHE A 144 -9.16 -0.10 18.45
CA PHE A 144 -9.60 0.96 17.55
C PHE A 144 -10.87 1.63 18.07
N GLU A 145 -10.73 2.77 18.76
CA GLU A 145 -11.84 3.65 19.12
C GLU A 145 -12.14 4.65 18.01
N ARG A 146 -13.13 4.35 17.17
CA ARG A 146 -13.72 5.37 16.31
C ARG A 146 -15.20 5.12 16.07
N SER A 147 -16.05 5.66 16.95
CA SER A 147 -17.48 5.80 16.67
C SER A 147 -17.69 7.02 15.75
N SER A 148 -17.95 6.77 14.46
CA SER A 148 -18.36 7.84 13.54
C SER A 148 -19.76 7.64 12.93
N GLY A 149 -20.43 6.54 13.27
CA GLY A 149 -21.84 6.30 12.98
C GLY A 149 -22.66 6.22 14.26
N LYS A 150 -23.88 6.73 14.26
CA LYS A 150 -24.87 6.48 15.33
C LYS A 150 -25.74 5.25 15.05
N TYR A 151 -25.45 4.50 13.98
CA TYR A 151 -26.30 3.44 13.46
C TYR A 151 -25.42 2.34 12.83
N PHE A 152 -25.42 1.17 13.46
CA PHE A 152 -24.67 -0.01 13.02
C PHE A 152 -25.56 -1.24 13.03
N ASP A 153 -25.24 -2.20 12.16
CA ASP A 153 -25.85 -3.52 12.20
C ASP A 153 -25.33 -4.24 13.45
N LYS A 154 -26.19 -4.98 14.14
CA LYS A 154 -25.81 -5.80 15.29
C LYS A 154 -25.57 -7.23 14.85
N TYR A 155 -24.59 -7.88 15.48
CA TYR A 155 -24.23 -9.27 15.20
C TYR A 155 -24.18 -10.08 16.48
N ALA A 156 -24.58 -11.35 16.39
CA ALA A 156 -24.32 -12.38 17.39
C ALA A 156 -23.22 -13.31 16.88
N VAL A 157 -22.44 -13.87 17.81
CA VAL A 157 -21.39 -14.84 17.51
C VAL A 157 -21.97 -16.26 17.60
N ASP A 158 -21.48 -17.16 16.76
CA ASP A 158 -21.74 -18.60 16.79
C ASP A 158 -20.50 -19.35 16.25
N PHE A 159 -20.43 -20.67 16.40
CA PHE A 159 -19.28 -21.47 15.99
C PHE A 159 -19.67 -22.71 15.16
N ASP A 160 -18.83 -23.03 14.19
CA ASP A 160 -18.87 -24.24 13.38
C ASP A 160 -17.54 -24.96 13.56
N PHE A 161 -17.48 -25.81 14.58
CA PHE A 161 -16.28 -26.54 14.99
C PHE A 161 -15.88 -27.61 13.96
N GLU A 162 -16.83 -28.18 13.21
CA GLU A 162 -16.54 -29.18 12.17
C GLU A 162 -15.71 -28.59 11.03
N ASN A 163 -15.98 -27.33 10.68
CA ASN A 163 -15.29 -26.63 9.58
C ASN A 163 -14.25 -25.62 10.08
N ASN A 164 -13.97 -25.56 11.39
CA ASN A 164 -13.10 -24.59 12.04
C ASN A 164 -13.46 -23.13 11.68
N ARG A 165 -14.75 -22.76 11.81
CA ARG A 165 -15.24 -21.42 11.48
C ARG A 165 -15.93 -20.73 12.67
N ILE A 166 -15.72 -19.43 12.77
CA ILE A 166 -16.55 -18.55 13.61
C ILE A 166 -17.61 -17.91 12.71
N ILE A 167 -18.84 -17.80 13.19
CA ILE A 167 -19.98 -17.25 12.43
C ILE A 167 -20.44 -15.97 13.11
N LEU A 168 -20.55 -14.88 12.36
CA LEU A 168 -21.25 -13.67 12.79
C LEU A 168 -22.61 -13.59 12.12
N ARG A 169 -23.67 -13.75 12.91
CA ARG A 169 -25.06 -13.69 12.47
C ARG A 169 -25.63 -12.30 12.67
N LYS A 170 -26.19 -11.72 11.62
CA LYS A 170 -26.79 -10.37 11.69
C LYS A 170 -28.13 -10.44 12.43
N THR A 171 -28.24 -9.79 13.59
CA THR A 171 -29.45 -9.84 14.44
C THR A 171 -30.36 -8.64 14.28
N GLU A 172 -29.79 -7.45 14.01
CA GLU A 172 -30.57 -6.23 13.83
C GLU A 172 -29.94 -5.34 12.74
N LYS A 173 -30.76 -4.87 11.80
CA LYS A 173 -30.32 -3.99 10.70
C LYS A 173 -30.42 -2.52 11.10
N ALA A 174 -29.36 -1.77 10.87
CA ALA A 174 -29.31 -0.34 11.16
C ALA A 174 -30.28 0.45 10.27
N ARG A 175 -31.07 1.36 10.86
CA ARG A 175 -31.82 2.37 10.08
C ARG A 175 -30.85 3.40 9.48
N LYS A 176 -30.32 3.12 8.28
CA LYS A 176 -29.45 4.03 7.53
C LYS A 176 -30.22 5.30 7.09
N ARG A 177 -30.10 6.41 7.83
CA ARG A 177 -30.47 7.74 7.30
C ARG A 177 -29.38 8.25 6.36
N ARG A 178 -29.49 7.94 5.06
CA ARG A 178 -28.68 8.62 4.02
C ARG A 178 -29.12 10.07 3.87
N ARG A 179 -28.65 10.96 4.75
CA ARG A 179 -28.73 12.41 4.53
C ARG A 179 -27.40 12.92 4.00
N ILE A 180 -27.18 12.76 2.70
CA ILE A 180 -26.26 13.68 2.03
C ILE A 180 -27.01 15.01 2.01
N ASN A 181 -26.57 15.98 2.81
CA ASN A 181 -27.15 17.32 2.83
C ASN A 181 -26.28 18.24 1.96
N PRO A 182 -26.38 18.20 0.62
CA PRO A 182 -25.60 19.08 -0.25
C PRO A 182 -25.95 20.54 0.04
N ILE A 183 -27.20 20.81 0.40
CA ILE A 183 -27.70 22.11 0.84
C ILE A 183 -26.92 22.58 2.08
N GLY A 184 -26.66 21.71 3.06
CA GLY A 184 -25.87 22.05 4.24
C GLY A 184 -24.41 22.39 3.94
N ALA A 185 -23.79 21.72 2.95
CA ALA A 185 -22.44 22.07 2.50
C ALA A 185 -22.43 23.40 1.74
N LEU A 186 -23.43 23.64 0.88
CA LEU A 186 -23.61 24.89 0.15
C LEU A 186 -23.90 26.06 1.10
N ILE A 187 -24.77 25.89 2.11
CA ILE A 187 -25.05 26.89 3.14
C ILE A 187 -23.76 27.23 3.90
N ARG A 188 -22.94 26.25 4.27
CA ARG A 188 -21.64 26.52 4.91
C ARG A 188 -20.70 27.31 4.01
N PHE A 189 -20.69 27.01 2.71
CA PHE A 189 -19.90 27.76 1.72
C PHE A 189 -20.41 29.20 1.59
N VAL A 190 -21.71 29.40 1.40
CA VAL A 190 -22.34 30.73 1.32
C VAL A 190 -22.06 31.52 2.61
N PHE A 191 -22.21 30.90 3.77
CA PHE A 191 -21.91 31.54 5.05
C PHE A 191 -20.43 31.88 5.21
N PHE A 192 -19.54 31.08 4.64
CA PHE A 192 -18.11 31.39 4.57
C PHE A 192 -17.84 32.60 3.65
N ILE A 193 -18.45 32.67 2.47
CA ILE A 193 -18.36 33.85 1.58
C ILE A 193 -18.93 35.10 2.27
N VAL A 194 -20.08 34.99 2.94
CA VAL A 194 -20.66 36.08 3.72
C VAL A 194 -19.70 36.54 4.83
N ARG A 195 -19.02 35.61 5.52
CA ARG A 195 -17.99 35.96 6.52
C ARG A 195 -16.80 36.70 5.89
N ILE A 196 -16.35 36.30 4.70
CA ILE A 196 -15.30 37.02 3.96
C ILE A 196 -15.77 38.44 3.64
N ILE A 197 -16.96 38.59 3.07
CA ILE A 197 -17.52 39.91 2.71
C ILE A 197 -17.67 40.77 3.97
N LEU A 198 -18.28 40.24 5.02
CA LEU A 198 -18.45 40.93 6.31
C LEU A 198 -17.09 41.33 6.89
N SER A 199 -16.05 40.51 6.72
CA SER A 199 -14.71 40.84 7.18
C SER A 199 -14.04 41.97 6.41
N ILE A 200 -14.31 42.08 5.11
CA ILE A 200 -13.86 43.21 4.29
C ILE A 200 -14.64 44.47 4.68
N VAL A 201 -15.95 44.36 4.87
CA VAL A 201 -16.83 45.49 5.22
C VAL A 201 -16.56 46.02 6.63
N LEU A 202 -16.28 45.15 7.61
CA LEU A 202 -15.97 45.55 8.98
C LEU A 202 -14.50 45.92 9.20
N ALA A 203 -13.62 45.69 8.21
CA ALA A 203 -12.20 46.04 8.32
C ALA A 203 -11.98 47.53 8.68
N PRO A 204 -12.65 48.52 8.05
CA PRO A 204 -12.51 49.92 8.42
C PRO A 204 -12.94 50.22 9.86
N TYR A 205 -13.97 49.53 10.37
CA TYR A 205 -14.41 49.68 11.76
C TYR A 205 -13.31 49.27 12.75
N PHE A 206 -12.66 48.13 12.54
CA PHE A 206 -11.56 47.69 13.42
C PHE A 206 -10.30 48.57 13.32
N VAL A 207 -10.09 49.23 12.18
CA VAL A 207 -9.06 50.25 12.02
C VAL A 207 -9.40 51.50 12.84
N LEU A 208 -10.65 51.97 12.77
CA LEU A 208 -11.12 53.10 13.57
C LEU A 208 -11.11 52.78 15.08
N ASP A 209 -11.55 51.59 15.46
CA ASP A 209 -11.52 51.09 16.85
C ASP A 209 -10.08 51.08 17.41
N GLY A 210 -9.11 50.59 16.62
CA GLY A 210 -7.69 50.66 16.98
C GLY A 210 -7.14 52.08 17.08
N PHE A 211 -7.60 52.99 16.22
CA PHE A 211 -7.25 54.41 16.26
C PHE A 211 -7.78 55.09 17.52
N PHE A 212 -9.07 54.93 17.85
CA PHE A 212 -9.69 55.49 19.05
C PHE A 212 -9.16 54.85 20.34
N ALA A 213 -8.86 53.55 20.33
CA ALA A 213 -8.18 52.89 21.44
C ALA A 213 -6.81 53.51 21.68
N ALA A 214 -6.01 53.78 20.65
CA ALA A 214 -4.71 54.43 20.80
C ALA A 214 -4.80 55.85 21.40
N LEU A 215 -5.84 56.61 21.03
CA LEU A 215 -6.15 57.92 21.61
C LEU A 215 -6.65 57.86 23.07
N GLY A 216 -6.95 56.67 23.60
CA GLY A 216 -7.47 56.48 24.97
C GLY A 216 -8.96 56.76 25.12
N VAL A 217 -9.67 56.93 24.00
CA VAL A 217 -11.14 57.07 23.97
C VAL A 217 -11.81 55.72 24.23
N LEU A 218 -11.18 54.63 23.76
CA LEU A 218 -11.64 53.26 23.97
C LEU A 218 -10.63 52.44 24.77
N PRO A 219 -11.06 51.33 25.40
CA PRO A 219 -10.19 50.44 26.16
C PRO A 219 -9.03 49.91 25.31
N LYS A 220 -7.80 50.07 25.80
CA LYS A 220 -6.57 49.62 25.12
C LYS A 220 -6.30 48.14 25.37
N ARG A 221 -5.85 47.41 24.36
CA ARG A 221 -5.26 46.07 24.58
C ARG A 221 -3.87 46.21 25.20
N ARG A 222 -3.55 45.37 26.19
CA ARG A 222 -2.26 45.41 26.93
C ARG A 222 -1.09 45.15 25.98
N THR A 223 -0.20 46.13 25.84
CA THR A 223 1.08 46.03 25.13
C THR A 223 2.21 46.54 26.02
N LYS A 224 3.47 46.20 25.69
CA LYS A 224 4.64 46.88 26.29
C LYS A 224 4.55 48.39 26.05
N PRO A 225 5.18 49.25 26.89
CA PRO A 225 5.18 50.70 26.67
C PRO A 225 5.73 51.02 25.28
N ILE A 226 5.01 51.84 24.51
CA ILE A 226 5.39 52.23 23.16
C ILE A 226 5.53 53.75 23.13
N GLU A 227 6.74 54.25 22.90
CA GLU A 227 6.99 55.68 22.73
C GLU A 227 6.51 56.16 21.35
N GLY A 228 5.77 57.28 21.36
CA GLY A 228 5.25 57.93 20.15
C GLY A 228 3.80 57.56 19.81
N LEU A 229 2.95 58.59 19.64
CA LEU A 229 1.51 58.43 19.35
C LEU A 229 1.27 57.68 18.03
N ALA A 230 1.98 58.04 16.96
CA ALA A 230 1.83 57.40 15.65
C ALA A 230 2.18 55.89 15.70
N LYS A 231 3.22 55.53 16.46
CA LYS A 231 3.66 54.14 16.65
C LYS A 231 2.65 53.35 17.48
N ASN A 232 2.06 53.98 18.50
CA ASN A 232 1.01 53.39 19.32
C ASN A 232 -0.28 53.14 18.51
N VAL A 233 -0.70 54.12 17.71
CA VAL A 233 -1.84 54.01 16.77
C VAL A 233 -1.63 52.84 15.80
N PHE A 234 -0.47 52.77 15.16
CA PHE A 234 -0.15 51.69 14.23
C PHE A 234 -0.20 50.31 14.90
N VAL A 235 0.33 50.19 16.12
CA VAL A 235 0.34 48.90 16.84
C VAL A 235 -1.05 48.48 17.29
N GLN A 236 -1.89 49.39 17.80
CA GLN A 236 -3.25 49.06 18.21
C GLN A 236 -4.14 48.68 17.01
N ILE A 237 -4.03 49.41 15.88
CA ILE A 237 -4.69 49.04 14.61
C ILE A 237 -4.23 47.65 14.16
N LYS A 238 -2.92 47.41 14.14
CA LYS A 238 -2.35 46.11 13.73
C LYS A 238 -2.84 44.96 14.61
N ILE A 239 -2.95 45.14 15.93
CA ILE A 239 -3.41 44.09 16.85
C ILE A 239 -4.90 43.79 16.64
N ASN A 240 -5.75 44.82 16.58
CA ASN A 240 -7.19 44.61 16.41
C ASN A 240 -7.52 44.01 15.04
N PHE A 241 -6.88 44.51 13.98
CA PHE A 241 -7.05 44.00 12.62
C PHE A 241 -6.47 42.58 12.45
N SER A 242 -5.28 42.30 13.00
CA SER A 242 -4.69 40.96 12.91
C SER A 242 -5.41 39.92 13.77
N SER A 243 -5.93 40.30 14.94
CA SER A 243 -6.79 39.44 15.75
C SER A 243 -8.05 39.07 14.98
N PHE A 244 -8.68 40.04 14.31
CA PHE A 244 -9.87 39.83 13.50
C PHE A 244 -9.61 38.95 12.28
N LEU A 245 -8.53 39.22 11.53
CA LEU A 245 -8.10 38.41 10.39
C LEU A 245 -7.74 36.98 10.81
N LYS A 246 -7.03 36.79 11.93
CA LYS A 246 -6.74 35.45 12.46
C LYS A 246 -8.04 34.72 12.77
N THR A 247 -8.99 35.33 13.48
CA THR A 247 -10.25 34.65 13.82
C THR A 247 -11.11 34.34 12.60
N SER A 248 -11.12 35.22 11.59
CA SER A 248 -11.95 35.11 10.38
C SER A 248 -11.33 34.23 9.27
N PHE A 249 -9.99 34.23 9.15
CA PHE A 249 -9.23 33.57 8.09
C PHE A 249 -8.17 32.60 8.62
N MET A 250 -8.45 31.87 9.69
CA MET A 250 -7.62 30.70 10.07
C MET A 250 -7.44 29.81 8.83
N ARG A 251 -6.19 29.71 8.33
CA ARG A 251 -5.85 29.04 7.05
C ARG A 251 -6.45 27.63 6.94
N ALA A 252 -6.45 26.89 8.05
CA ALA A 252 -7.10 25.57 8.16
C ALA A 252 -8.61 25.62 7.89
N ARG A 253 -9.32 26.62 8.45
CA ARG A 253 -10.77 26.80 8.20
C ARG A 253 -11.05 27.24 6.77
N VAL A 254 -10.21 28.08 6.16
CA VAL A 254 -10.39 28.55 4.78
C VAL A 254 -10.29 27.38 3.80
N VAL A 255 -9.25 26.55 3.91
CA VAL A 255 -9.07 25.37 3.05
C VAL A 255 -10.22 24.39 3.24
N ASP A 256 -10.61 24.09 4.47
CA ASP A 256 -11.72 23.18 4.75
C ASP A 256 -13.07 23.70 4.24
N ASN A 257 -13.31 25.02 4.36
CA ASN A 257 -14.55 25.66 3.91
C ASN A 257 -14.62 25.83 2.39
N LEU A 258 -13.51 25.77 1.67
CA LEU A 258 -13.50 25.78 0.20
C LEU A 258 -13.48 24.36 -0.39
N ARG A 259 -12.64 23.48 0.15
CA ARG A 259 -12.42 22.12 -0.38
C ARG A 259 -13.64 21.22 -0.19
N LYS A 260 -14.29 21.25 0.98
CA LYS A 260 -15.44 20.36 1.27
C LYS A 260 -16.64 20.66 0.37
N PRO A 261 -17.04 21.92 0.14
CA PRO A 261 -18.11 22.24 -0.81
C PRO A 261 -17.79 21.88 -2.25
N ILE A 262 -16.55 22.14 -2.71
CA ILE A 262 -16.10 21.74 -4.05
C ILE A 262 -16.19 20.22 -4.23
N LEU A 263 -15.69 19.45 -3.25
CA LEU A 263 -15.79 17.99 -3.29
C LEU A 263 -17.25 17.52 -3.25
N ALA A 264 -18.11 18.16 -2.44
CA ALA A 264 -19.53 17.84 -2.38
C ALA A 264 -20.24 18.14 -3.72
N PHE A 265 -19.86 19.23 -4.40
CA PHE A 265 -20.32 19.56 -5.74
C PHE A 265 -19.89 18.49 -6.74
N PHE A 266 -18.63 18.08 -6.75
CA PHE A 266 -18.17 17.03 -7.67
C PHE A 266 -18.80 15.66 -7.37
N LYS A 267 -19.05 15.32 -6.10
CA LYS A 267 -19.84 14.13 -5.71
C LYS A 267 -21.28 14.19 -6.19
N TRP A 268 -21.88 15.38 -6.24
CA TRP A 268 -23.21 15.58 -6.81
C TRP A 268 -23.15 15.48 -8.35
N TYR A 269 -22.19 16.13 -8.99
CA TYR A 269 -21.94 16.04 -10.43
C TYR A 269 -21.73 14.59 -10.89
N TYR A 270 -20.91 13.81 -10.18
CA TYR A 270 -20.72 12.39 -10.44
C TYR A 270 -22.03 11.60 -10.36
N ARG A 271 -22.87 11.86 -9.34
CA ARG A 271 -24.18 11.21 -9.24
C ARG A 271 -25.10 11.58 -10.40
N VAL A 272 -25.15 12.86 -10.78
CA VAL A 272 -25.90 13.32 -11.96
C VAL A 272 -25.40 12.59 -13.22
N LEU A 273 -24.09 12.41 -13.38
CA LEU A 273 -23.53 11.62 -14.47
C LEU A 273 -23.98 10.16 -14.41
N CYS A 274 -23.93 9.52 -13.23
CA CYS A 274 -24.40 8.14 -13.06
C CYS A 274 -25.90 7.98 -13.35
N ASP A 275 -26.72 8.98 -12.99
CA ASP A 275 -28.18 8.91 -13.13
C ASP A 275 -28.65 9.22 -14.56
N HIS A 276 -27.93 10.07 -15.29
CA HIS A 276 -28.38 10.61 -16.59
C HIS A 276 -27.50 10.27 -17.80
N HIS A 277 -26.27 9.79 -17.60
CA HIS A 277 -25.42 9.33 -18.70
C HIS A 277 -25.34 7.81 -18.70
N GLN A 278 -25.42 7.22 -19.89
CA GLN A 278 -25.13 5.80 -20.06
C GLN A 278 -23.62 5.54 -19.98
N ILE A 279 -23.26 4.34 -19.54
CA ILE A 279 -21.90 3.85 -19.67
C ILE A 279 -21.67 3.59 -21.15
N VAL A 280 -20.57 4.12 -21.69
CA VAL A 280 -20.16 3.88 -23.08
C VAL A 280 -19.53 2.49 -23.14
N PRO A 281 -20.16 1.54 -23.85
CA PRO A 281 -19.88 0.11 -23.69
C PRO A 281 -18.48 -0.30 -24.15
N ASN A 282 -17.90 0.45 -25.10
CA ASN A 282 -16.61 0.19 -25.71
C ASN A 282 -15.52 1.18 -25.28
N ARG A 283 -15.72 1.92 -24.18
CA ARG A 283 -14.76 2.95 -23.73
C ARG A 283 -13.82 2.42 -22.64
N ILE A 284 -12.52 2.63 -22.86
CA ILE A 284 -11.44 2.38 -21.89
C ILE A 284 -10.81 3.72 -21.48
N ALA A 285 -10.75 3.99 -20.18
CA ALA A 285 -10.04 5.16 -19.63
C ALA A 285 -8.77 4.74 -18.89
N PHE A 286 -7.62 5.21 -19.36
CA PHE A 286 -6.32 5.07 -18.69
C PHE A 286 -6.07 6.25 -17.76
N MET A 287 -5.76 5.98 -16.49
CA MET A 287 -5.57 7.01 -15.47
C MET A 287 -4.28 6.77 -14.69
N SER A 288 -3.40 7.78 -14.66
CA SER A 288 -2.17 7.72 -13.86
C SER A 288 -1.89 9.04 -13.18
N GLY A 289 -1.48 8.96 -11.91
CA GLY A 289 -1.03 10.10 -11.11
C GLY A 289 0.49 10.19 -10.97
N ARG A 290 1.23 9.38 -11.73
CA ARG A 290 2.68 9.23 -11.65
C ARG A 290 3.43 9.81 -12.85
N ARG A 291 2.77 9.87 -14.01
CA ARG A 291 3.39 10.16 -15.31
C ARG A 291 2.44 11.02 -16.16
N ASP A 292 3.01 11.86 -17.01
CA ASP A 292 2.26 12.70 -17.95
C ASP A 292 1.95 11.97 -19.28
N GLU A 293 2.62 10.84 -19.53
CA GLU A 293 2.49 10.02 -20.74
C GLU A 293 2.21 8.56 -20.37
N MET A 294 1.75 7.75 -21.34
CA MET A 294 1.58 6.31 -21.13
C MET A 294 2.93 5.68 -20.78
N GLY A 295 2.92 4.65 -19.93
CA GLY A 295 4.13 3.93 -19.58
C GLY A 295 3.86 2.79 -18.60
N GLY A 296 4.84 1.90 -18.44
CA GLY A 296 4.71 0.72 -17.57
C GLY A 296 3.64 -0.25 -18.06
N ASN A 297 3.06 -1.05 -17.16
CA ASN A 297 2.10 -2.10 -17.53
C ASN A 297 0.94 -1.64 -18.44
N PRO A 298 0.31 -0.46 -18.25
CA PRO A 298 -0.74 0.00 -19.14
C PRO A 298 -0.33 0.23 -20.59
N GLU A 299 0.93 0.64 -20.85
CA GLU A 299 1.41 0.89 -22.21
C GLU A 299 1.47 -0.39 -23.03
N TYR A 300 2.08 -1.43 -22.47
CA TYR A 300 2.15 -2.76 -23.10
C TYR A 300 0.77 -3.33 -23.45
N VAL A 301 -0.22 -3.09 -22.60
CA VAL A 301 -1.60 -3.51 -22.86
C VAL A 301 -2.23 -2.63 -23.96
N TYR A 302 -2.05 -1.31 -23.87
CA TYR A 302 -2.58 -0.36 -24.85
C TYR A 302 -2.02 -0.63 -26.24
N ASP A 303 -0.73 -0.90 -26.38
CA ASP A 303 -0.07 -1.14 -27.67
C ASP A 303 -0.63 -2.34 -28.44
N LEU A 304 -1.19 -3.34 -27.74
CA LEU A 304 -1.84 -4.49 -28.38
C LEU A 304 -3.25 -4.19 -28.91
N ILE A 305 -3.92 -3.17 -28.40
CA ILE A 305 -5.33 -2.88 -28.72
C ILE A 305 -5.57 -1.48 -29.30
N LYS A 306 -4.55 -0.62 -29.37
CA LYS A 306 -4.68 0.79 -29.81
C LYS A 306 -5.22 0.95 -31.23
N ASP A 307 -4.96 -0.01 -32.10
CA ASP A 307 -5.37 0.03 -33.52
C ASP A 307 -6.81 -0.46 -33.74
N ARG A 308 -7.53 -0.82 -32.67
CA ARG A 308 -8.93 -1.21 -32.72
C ARG A 308 -9.85 0.01 -32.85
N GLU A 309 -10.46 0.17 -34.02
CA GLU A 309 -11.42 1.26 -34.29
C GLU A 309 -12.74 1.11 -33.51
N ASP A 310 -13.06 -0.09 -33.03
CA ASP A 310 -14.24 -0.39 -32.25
C ASP A 310 -14.11 -0.06 -30.75
N ILE A 311 -12.96 0.46 -30.31
CA ILE A 311 -12.70 0.84 -28.90
C ILE A 311 -12.44 2.35 -28.79
N GLU A 312 -13.12 3.01 -27.85
CA GLU A 312 -12.87 4.42 -27.54
C GLU A 312 -11.86 4.55 -26.38
N PHE A 313 -10.68 5.11 -26.66
CA PHE A 313 -9.65 5.35 -25.65
C PHE A 313 -9.73 6.78 -25.06
N LYS A 314 -9.60 6.88 -23.73
CA LYS A 314 -9.48 8.15 -22.98
C LYS A 314 -8.32 8.10 -22.01
N PHE A 315 -7.74 9.27 -21.73
CA PHE A 315 -6.53 9.39 -20.91
C PHE A 315 -6.68 10.51 -19.88
N LEU A 316 -6.30 10.22 -18.63
CA LEU A 316 -6.14 11.19 -17.56
C LEU A 316 -4.80 10.92 -16.86
N LEU A 317 -3.75 11.49 -17.42
CA LEU A 317 -2.37 11.29 -16.99
C LEU A 317 -1.81 12.61 -16.44
N PHE A 318 -1.13 12.55 -15.30
CA PHE A 318 -0.38 13.67 -14.74
C PHE A 318 0.69 13.16 -13.76
N SER A 319 1.86 13.80 -13.74
CA SER A 319 2.94 13.51 -12.77
C SER A 319 2.97 14.48 -11.56
N ASP A 320 2.38 15.68 -11.70
CA ASP A 320 2.33 16.69 -10.64
C ASP A 320 1.53 16.16 -9.43
N PRO A 321 2.12 16.10 -8.21
CA PRO A 321 1.42 15.68 -7.00
C PRO A 321 0.14 16.48 -6.71
N ASN A 322 0.08 17.74 -7.16
CA ASN A 322 -1.11 18.59 -7.04
C ASN A 322 -2.19 18.27 -8.09
N GLY A 323 -1.90 17.43 -9.08
CA GLY A 323 -2.82 17.03 -10.14
C GLY A 323 -4.13 16.48 -9.62
N HIS A 324 -4.11 15.67 -8.56
CA HIS A 324 -5.33 15.17 -7.91
C HIS A 324 -6.20 16.27 -7.26
N SER A 325 -5.68 17.49 -7.09
CA SER A 325 -6.37 18.63 -6.49
C SER A 325 -6.81 19.66 -7.54
N LYS A 326 -6.38 19.53 -8.80
CA LYS A 326 -6.78 20.43 -9.89
C LYS A 326 -8.25 20.18 -10.27
N LEU A 327 -9.05 21.25 -10.29
CA LEU A 327 -10.48 21.17 -10.60
C LEU A 327 -10.75 20.53 -11.97
N LYS A 328 -9.89 20.80 -12.97
CA LYS A 328 -9.94 20.18 -14.29
C LYS A 328 -9.84 18.66 -14.19
N ASN A 329 -8.83 18.16 -13.49
CA ASN A 329 -8.58 16.71 -13.35
C ASN A 329 -9.67 16.03 -12.52
N ILE A 330 -10.19 16.69 -11.47
CA ILE A 330 -11.31 16.16 -10.70
C ILE A 330 -12.56 16.06 -11.59
N ARG A 331 -12.88 17.10 -12.37
CA ARG A 331 -14.02 17.08 -13.29
C ARG A 331 -13.90 15.96 -14.32
N GLU A 332 -12.73 15.84 -14.93
CA GLU A 332 -12.44 14.83 -15.95
C GLU A 332 -12.53 13.42 -15.37
N PHE A 333 -11.91 13.20 -14.21
CA PHE A 333 -12.05 11.95 -13.46
C PHE A 333 -13.50 11.58 -13.21
N MET A 334 -14.32 12.50 -12.69
CA MET A 334 -15.74 12.20 -12.42
C MET A 334 -16.49 11.83 -13.69
N HIS A 335 -16.18 12.47 -14.82
CA HIS A 335 -16.79 12.14 -16.10
C HIS A 335 -16.36 10.77 -16.61
N LEU A 336 -15.06 10.52 -16.70
CA LEU A 336 -14.52 9.26 -17.21
C LEU A 336 -14.88 8.08 -16.31
N TYR A 337 -14.81 8.24 -14.99
CA TYR A 337 -15.15 7.18 -14.04
C TYR A 337 -16.65 6.85 -14.01
N ALA A 338 -17.52 7.81 -14.35
CA ALA A 338 -18.97 7.57 -14.44
C ALA A 338 -19.41 6.98 -15.78
N THR A 339 -18.63 7.16 -16.86
CA THR A 339 -19.08 6.89 -18.24
C THR A 339 -18.25 5.84 -18.98
N SER A 340 -17.04 5.50 -18.53
CA SER A 340 -16.23 4.47 -19.20
C SER A 340 -16.62 3.09 -18.72
N LYS A 341 -16.71 2.10 -19.62
CA LYS A 341 -16.97 0.71 -19.25
C LYS A 341 -15.79 0.13 -18.47
N VAL A 342 -14.57 0.42 -18.91
CA VAL A 342 -13.33 0.00 -18.25
C VAL A 342 -12.52 1.22 -17.84
N VAL A 343 -11.97 1.18 -16.63
CA VAL A 343 -11.04 2.18 -16.10
C VAL A 343 -9.79 1.47 -15.61
N ILE A 344 -8.61 1.95 -16.01
CA ILE A 344 -7.32 1.33 -15.73
C ILE A 344 -6.45 2.30 -14.94
N VAL A 345 -5.85 1.82 -13.85
CA VAL A 345 -4.85 2.53 -13.05
C VAL A 345 -3.58 1.70 -12.87
N ASP A 346 -2.42 2.34 -12.68
CA ASP A 346 -1.10 1.69 -12.54
C ASP A 346 -0.41 1.93 -11.18
N ASP A 347 -0.96 2.83 -10.37
CA ASP A 347 -0.43 3.18 -9.06
C ASP A 347 -1.56 3.70 -8.16
N TYR A 348 -1.22 4.25 -7.00
CA TYR A 348 -2.13 4.95 -6.13
C TYR A 348 -2.77 6.17 -6.83
N PHE A 349 -4.07 6.06 -7.13
CA PHE A 349 -4.84 7.14 -7.75
C PHE A 349 -5.86 7.74 -6.78
N ARG A 350 -5.45 8.79 -6.04
CA ARG A 350 -6.21 9.41 -4.93
C ARG A 350 -7.66 9.80 -5.26
N LEU A 351 -7.98 10.07 -6.53
CA LEU A 351 -9.32 10.49 -6.91
C LEU A 351 -10.35 9.35 -6.78
N LEU A 352 -9.95 8.09 -6.88
CA LEU A 352 -10.84 6.94 -6.65
C LEU A 352 -11.47 6.96 -5.26
N ASN A 353 -10.76 7.49 -4.26
CA ASN A 353 -11.24 7.57 -2.88
C ASN A 353 -12.33 8.64 -2.68
N THR A 354 -12.66 9.41 -3.72
CA THR A 354 -13.60 10.52 -3.61
C THR A 354 -15.04 10.11 -3.83
N VAL A 355 -15.32 9.05 -4.56
CA VAL A 355 -16.67 8.56 -4.90
C VAL A 355 -16.66 7.04 -4.99
N ASP A 356 -17.80 6.42 -4.70
CA ASP A 356 -17.96 4.99 -4.91
C ASP A 356 -18.02 4.68 -6.42
N LYS A 357 -17.45 3.55 -6.82
CA LYS A 357 -17.52 3.06 -8.20
C LYS A 357 -18.97 2.86 -8.63
N ARG A 358 -19.30 3.28 -9.84
CA ARG A 358 -20.62 3.05 -10.45
C ARG A 358 -20.76 1.57 -10.82
N GLU A 359 -21.91 0.98 -10.54
CA GLU A 359 -22.24 -0.37 -11.02
C GLU A 359 -22.17 -0.43 -12.56
N GLY A 360 -21.59 -1.52 -13.09
CA GLY A 360 -21.34 -1.69 -14.52
C GLY A 360 -19.98 -1.16 -15.01
N VAL A 361 -19.29 -0.32 -14.24
CA VAL A 361 -17.90 0.10 -14.53
C VAL A 361 -16.93 -0.93 -13.94
N LYS A 362 -15.97 -1.37 -14.76
CA LYS A 362 -14.90 -2.29 -14.37
C LYS A 362 -13.59 -1.54 -14.13
N LEU A 363 -13.07 -1.62 -12.91
CA LEU A 363 -11.85 -0.94 -12.49
C LEU A 363 -10.69 -1.94 -12.37
N PHE A 364 -9.68 -1.75 -13.20
CA PHE A 364 -8.46 -2.55 -13.26
C PHE A 364 -7.29 -1.82 -12.60
N GLN A 365 -6.55 -2.53 -11.76
CA GLN A 365 -5.26 -2.13 -11.21
C GLN A 365 -4.17 -2.99 -11.85
N LEU A 366 -3.35 -2.37 -12.70
CA LEU A 366 -2.22 -3.07 -13.34
C LEU A 366 -0.93 -2.99 -12.52
N TRP A 367 -0.90 -2.13 -11.51
CA TRP A 367 0.21 -1.90 -10.59
C TRP A 367 1.54 -1.65 -11.30
N HIS A 368 2.63 -1.59 -10.52
CA HIS A 368 3.98 -1.34 -11.04
C HIS A 368 4.99 -2.40 -10.59
N ALA A 369 4.75 -3.09 -9.48
CA ALA A 369 5.65 -4.10 -8.94
C ALA A 369 5.43 -5.46 -9.61
N CYS A 370 6.52 -6.21 -9.77
CA CYS A 370 6.47 -7.54 -10.38
C CYS A 370 6.03 -8.63 -9.39
N GLY A 371 6.42 -8.52 -8.11
CA GLY A 371 6.08 -9.49 -7.07
C GLY A 371 5.68 -8.85 -5.74
N ALA A 372 5.51 -9.68 -4.70
CA ALA A 372 5.15 -9.26 -3.35
C ALA A 372 6.27 -9.61 -2.35
N PHE A 373 7.21 -8.68 -2.17
CA PHE A 373 8.34 -8.88 -1.24
C PHE A 373 8.08 -8.23 0.13
N LYS A 374 7.84 -6.91 0.15
CA LYS A 374 7.55 -6.12 1.35
C LYS A 374 6.06 -6.02 1.59
N THR A 375 5.64 -6.02 2.84
CA THR A 375 4.24 -5.76 3.21
C THR A 375 3.80 -4.37 2.78
N PHE A 376 2.57 -4.24 2.28
CA PHE A 376 1.98 -2.97 1.85
C PHE A 376 0.48 -2.91 2.17
N GLY A 377 -0.08 -1.70 2.12
CA GLY A 377 -1.50 -1.47 2.34
C GLY A 377 -2.04 -2.14 3.61
N PHE A 378 -3.17 -2.84 3.51
CA PHE A 378 -3.88 -3.42 4.65
C PHE A 378 -3.17 -4.61 5.31
N THR A 379 -2.14 -5.19 4.69
CA THR A 379 -1.24 -6.12 5.41
C THR A 379 -0.56 -5.44 6.60
N ARG A 380 -0.36 -4.12 6.52
CA ARG A 380 0.20 -3.31 7.61
C ARG A 380 -0.86 -2.74 8.53
N LEU A 381 -2.11 -3.22 8.47
CA LEU A 381 -3.18 -2.77 9.35
C LEU A 381 -2.77 -2.94 10.83
N GLY A 382 -3.00 -1.90 11.63
CA GLY A 382 -2.61 -1.87 13.04
C GLY A 382 -1.11 -1.63 13.30
N LYS A 383 -0.28 -1.53 12.26
CA LYS A 383 1.14 -1.13 12.37
C LYS A 383 1.32 0.36 12.09
N LYS A 384 2.38 0.95 12.64
CA LYS A 384 2.76 2.34 12.37
C LYS A 384 2.92 2.59 10.86
N GLY A 385 2.25 3.63 10.36
CA GLY A 385 2.24 4.01 8.94
C GLY A 385 1.34 3.15 8.04
N GLY A 386 0.64 2.15 8.58
CA GLY A 386 -0.37 1.39 7.85
C GLY A 386 -1.69 2.16 7.65
N PRO A 387 -2.57 1.68 6.75
CA PRO A 387 -3.89 2.26 6.57
C PRO A 387 -4.78 2.03 7.79
N LYS A 388 -5.84 2.83 7.89
CA LYS A 388 -6.91 2.62 8.87
C LYS A 388 -7.97 1.68 8.29
N GLN A 389 -8.76 1.05 9.17
CA GLN A 389 -9.84 0.15 8.74
C GLN A 389 -10.92 0.86 7.90
N ASP A 390 -11.12 2.16 8.12
CA ASP A 390 -12.05 3.01 7.38
C ASP A 390 -11.46 3.61 6.09
N ASP A 391 -10.21 3.26 5.75
CA ASP A 391 -9.57 3.69 4.51
C ASP A 391 -10.19 2.95 3.31
N VAL A 392 -10.45 3.70 2.24
CA VAL A 392 -11.07 3.21 1.00
C VAL A 392 -10.02 2.90 -0.08
N ASN A 393 -8.75 3.24 0.16
CA ASN A 393 -7.66 3.05 -0.81
C ASN A 393 -7.64 1.62 -1.35
N HIS A 394 -7.57 1.48 -2.67
CA HIS A 394 -7.44 0.20 -3.39
C HIS A 394 -8.63 -0.77 -3.31
N ARG A 395 -9.65 -0.49 -2.47
CA ARG A 395 -10.71 -1.47 -2.16
C ARG A 395 -11.86 -1.55 -3.16
N MET A 396 -11.75 -0.85 -4.29
CA MET A 396 -12.80 -0.78 -5.33
C MET A 396 -12.42 -1.51 -6.62
N TYR A 397 -11.22 -2.09 -6.71
CA TYR A 397 -10.76 -2.79 -7.91
C TYR A 397 -11.61 -4.04 -8.16
N ASP A 398 -12.07 -4.22 -9.41
CA ASP A 398 -12.65 -5.49 -9.85
C ASP A 398 -11.55 -6.48 -10.18
N TYR A 399 -10.44 -5.98 -10.72
CA TYR A 399 -9.29 -6.78 -11.12
C TYR A 399 -8.00 -6.10 -10.67
N ALA A 400 -7.15 -6.84 -9.96
CA ALA A 400 -5.76 -6.50 -9.72
C ALA A 400 -4.90 -7.63 -10.30
N ILE A 401 -4.01 -7.30 -11.23
CA ILE A 401 -3.17 -8.32 -11.86
C ILE A 401 -1.94 -8.62 -11.01
N VAL A 402 -1.46 -9.86 -11.06
CA VAL A 402 -0.25 -10.30 -10.37
C VAL A 402 0.55 -11.30 -11.20
N SER A 403 1.84 -11.49 -10.88
CA SER A 403 2.72 -12.38 -11.64
C SER A 403 2.37 -13.87 -11.55
N SER A 404 1.78 -14.30 -10.44
CA SER A 404 1.45 -15.70 -10.14
C SER A 404 0.37 -15.83 -9.08
N LYS A 405 -0.26 -17.01 -9.02
CA LYS A 405 -1.22 -17.38 -7.98
C LYS A 405 -0.63 -17.34 -6.57
N GLU A 406 0.66 -17.62 -6.43
CA GLU A 406 1.39 -17.60 -5.16
C GLU A 406 1.19 -16.27 -4.40
N ILE A 407 1.16 -15.15 -5.13
CA ILE A 407 1.09 -13.81 -4.54
C ILE A 407 -0.32 -13.18 -4.57
N GLU A 408 -1.32 -13.87 -5.11
CA GLU A 408 -2.71 -13.38 -5.15
C GLU A 408 -3.20 -13.02 -3.74
N LYS A 409 -2.98 -13.92 -2.77
CA LYS A 409 -3.38 -13.71 -1.36
C LYS A 409 -2.73 -12.48 -0.72
N HIS A 410 -1.49 -12.16 -1.10
CA HIS A 410 -0.76 -11.00 -0.59
C HIS A 410 -1.31 -9.69 -1.16
N TYR A 411 -1.64 -9.67 -2.45
CA TYR A 411 -2.26 -8.51 -3.08
C TYR A 411 -3.73 -8.33 -2.66
N ALA A 412 -4.48 -9.41 -2.49
CA ALA A 412 -5.85 -9.37 -1.98
C ALA A 412 -5.89 -8.75 -0.58
N GLU A 413 -5.01 -9.21 0.31
CA GLU A 413 -4.86 -8.63 1.64
C GLU A 413 -4.36 -7.18 1.58
N GLY A 414 -3.27 -6.91 0.87
CA GLY A 414 -2.65 -5.58 0.80
C GLY A 414 -3.59 -4.51 0.26
N PHE A 415 -4.41 -4.84 -0.75
CA PHE A 415 -5.40 -3.93 -1.32
C PHE A 415 -6.77 -3.98 -0.64
N GLY A 416 -7.01 -4.93 0.27
CA GLY A 416 -8.31 -5.13 0.92
C GLY A 416 -9.41 -5.56 -0.07
N LEU A 417 -9.03 -6.35 -1.07
CA LEU A 417 -9.88 -6.93 -2.10
C LEU A 417 -10.37 -8.31 -1.69
N SER A 418 -11.30 -8.86 -2.48
CA SER A 418 -11.57 -10.29 -2.41
C SER A 418 -10.49 -11.05 -3.18
N ASP A 419 -10.27 -12.31 -2.82
CA ASP A 419 -9.27 -13.15 -3.49
C ASP A 419 -9.60 -13.30 -4.99
N GLU A 420 -10.88 -13.46 -5.36
CA GLU A 420 -11.33 -13.58 -6.74
C GLU A 420 -11.12 -12.33 -7.61
N ASN A 421 -10.86 -11.17 -6.99
CA ASN A 421 -10.56 -9.92 -7.68
C ASN A 421 -9.07 -9.77 -7.99
N VAL A 422 -8.22 -10.69 -7.55
CA VAL A 422 -6.79 -10.69 -7.84
C VAL A 422 -6.50 -11.84 -8.79
N VAL A 423 -5.92 -11.53 -9.95
CA VAL A 423 -5.83 -12.49 -11.06
C VAL A 423 -4.38 -12.64 -11.50
N ALA A 424 -3.88 -13.88 -11.46
CA ALA A 424 -2.60 -14.27 -12.03
C ALA A 424 -2.62 -14.29 -13.57
N THR A 425 -2.62 -13.10 -14.15
CA THR A 425 -2.15 -12.86 -15.51
C THR A 425 -0.75 -12.29 -15.30
N GLY A 426 0.37 -12.89 -15.68
CA GLY A 426 1.71 -12.27 -15.54
C GLY A 426 1.83 -10.75 -15.80
N ILE A 427 3.00 -10.18 -15.56
CA ILE A 427 3.15 -8.71 -15.57
C ILE A 427 3.42 -8.21 -17.01
N PRO A 428 2.59 -7.30 -17.58
CA PRO A 428 2.74 -6.89 -18.98
C PRO A 428 4.14 -6.41 -19.37
N ARG A 429 4.76 -5.55 -18.54
CA ARG A 429 6.10 -5.02 -18.82
C ARG A 429 7.21 -6.08 -18.78
N THR A 430 6.94 -7.31 -18.33
CA THR A 430 7.95 -8.37 -18.31
C THR A 430 8.00 -9.17 -19.61
N ASP A 431 7.07 -8.94 -20.54
CA ASP A 431 7.06 -9.64 -21.83
C ASP A 431 8.35 -9.40 -22.64
N ILE A 432 8.99 -8.24 -22.47
CA ILE A 432 10.29 -7.90 -23.10
C ILE A 432 11.40 -8.89 -22.76
N PHE A 433 11.35 -9.55 -21.60
CA PHE A 433 12.37 -10.51 -21.19
C PHE A 433 12.30 -11.82 -22.00
N MET A 434 11.20 -12.03 -22.72
CA MET A 434 10.99 -13.15 -23.63
C MET A 434 11.14 -12.74 -25.10
N ASP A 435 11.47 -11.47 -25.38
CA ASP A 435 11.69 -10.95 -26.73
C ASP A 435 13.20 -10.91 -27.06
N GLU A 436 13.64 -11.89 -27.86
CA GLU A 436 15.03 -11.99 -28.30
C GLU A 436 15.49 -10.81 -29.16
N GLN A 437 14.59 -10.20 -29.95
CA GLN A 437 14.93 -9.08 -30.82
C GLN A 437 15.11 -7.81 -29.99
N TYR A 438 14.21 -7.58 -29.02
CA TYR A 438 14.36 -6.50 -28.05
C TYR A 438 15.66 -6.64 -27.26
N ALA A 439 15.91 -7.82 -26.69
CA ALA A 439 17.13 -8.12 -25.94
C ALA A 439 18.41 -7.84 -26.76
N LYS A 440 18.42 -8.24 -28.05
CA LYS A 440 19.55 -7.96 -28.96
C LYS A 440 19.74 -6.46 -29.18
N SER A 441 18.66 -5.73 -29.46
CA SER A 441 18.73 -4.29 -29.74
C SER A 441 19.24 -3.48 -28.54
N VAL A 442 18.79 -3.81 -27.33
CA VAL A 442 19.23 -3.18 -26.08
C VAL A 442 20.71 -3.46 -25.81
N LYS A 443 21.16 -4.71 -25.98
CA LYS A 443 22.57 -5.09 -25.86
C LYS A 443 23.45 -4.32 -26.85
N GLU A 444 23.05 -4.27 -28.11
CA GLU A 444 23.79 -3.54 -29.15
C GLU A 444 23.91 -2.06 -28.83
N ALA A 445 22.80 -1.41 -28.47
CA ALA A 445 22.78 0.01 -28.09
C ALA A 445 23.64 0.30 -26.84
N PHE A 446 23.64 -0.61 -25.86
CA PHE A 446 24.47 -0.47 -24.66
C PHE A 446 25.96 -0.49 -25.00
N TYR A 447 26.42 -1.48 -25.78
CA TYR A 447 27.83 -1.64 -26.13
C TYR A 447 28.30 -0.68 -27.23
N GLU A 448 27.39 -0.09 -28.02
CA GLU A 448 27.72 1.02 -28.93
C GLU A 448 28.08 2.28 -28.13
N LYS A 449 27.31 2.58 -27.09
CA LYS A 449 27.60 3.69 -26.16
C LYS A 449 28.84 3.43 -25.29
N ARG A 450 29.14 2.15 -25.02
CA ARG A 450 30.17 1.71 -24.05
C ARG A 450 31.07 0.62 -24.65
N PRO A 451 31.81 0.90 -25.75
CA PRO A 451 32.61 -0.10 -26.45
C PRO A 451 33.71 -0.72 -25.58
N GLN A 452 34.21 0.02 -24.59
CA GLN A 452 35.23 -0.44 -23.65
C GLN A 452 34.76 -1.59 -22.73
N LEU A 453 33.44 -1.84 -22.66
CA LEU A 453 32.86 -2.89 -21.83
C LEU A 453 32.62 -4.22 -22.57
N LYS A 454 32.84 -4.29 -23.89
CA LYS A 454 32.53 -5.48 -24.70
C LYS A 454 33.22 -6.77 -24.24
N ASP A 455 34.44 -6.65 -23.71
CA ASP A 455 35.24 -7.77 -23.22
C ASP A 455 35.17 -7.94 -21.69
N LYS A 456 34.23 -7.26 -21.02
CA LYS A 456 34.03 -7.31 -19.57
C LYS A 456 32.74 -8.04 -19.23
N LYS A 457 32.75 -8.73 -18.11
CA LYS A 457 31.50 -9.12 -17.45
C LYS A 457 30.91 -7.94 -16.70
N ILE A 458 29.60 -7.84 -16.64
CA ILE A 458 28.90 -6.72 -16.02
C ILE A 458 28.35 -7.14 -14.65
N VAL A 459 28.81 -6.46 -13.60
CA VAL A 459 28.18 -6.46 -12.29
C VAL A 459 27.22 -5.28 -12.22
N LEU A 460 25.93 -5.54 -11.97
CA LEU A 460 24.97 -4.49 -11.65
C LEU A 460 24.80 -4.40 -10.14
N PHE A 461 25.20 -3.28 -9.56
CA PHE A 461 24.97 -2.95 -8.16
C PHE A 461 23.72 -2.07 -8.03
N ALA A 462 22.62 -2.65 -7.57
CA ALA A 462 21.31 -2.01 -7.49
C ALA A 462 20.67 -2.17 -6.09
N PRO A 463 21.17 -1.45 -5.07
CA PRO A 463 20.64 -1.52 -3.72
C PRO A 463 19.34 -0.72 -3.54
N THR A 464 18.62 -1.03 -2.47
CA THR A 464 17.42 -0.31 -2.05
C THR A 464 17.80 0.99 -1.32
N PHE A 465 17.04 2.06 -1.50
CA PHE A 465 17.18 3.23 -0.64
C PHE A 465 16.79 2.94 0.83
N ARG A 466 17.41 3.65 1.76
CA ARG A 466 17.05 3.73 3.18
C ARG A 466 16.23 5.00 3.44
N GLY A 467 15.36 4.96 4.45
CA GLY A 467 14.40 6.05 4.75
C GLY A 467 12.94 5.64 4.58
N ASN A 468 12.03 6.62 4.75
CA ASN A 468 10.57 6.38 4.82
C ASN A 468 9.82 6.79 3.54
N GLY A 469 10.50 7.33 2.54
CA GLY A 469 9.92 7.75 1.26
C GLY A 469 10.83 8.71 0.51
N GLN A 470 10.32 9.27 -0.60
CA GLN A 470 11.07 10.13 -1.51
C GLN A 470 11.88 11.25 -0.84
N MET A 471 11.33 11.87 0.22
CA MET A 471 11.97 13.01 0.88
C MET A 471 13.14 12.65 1.81
N SER A 472 13.24 11.38 2.23
CA SER A 472 14.28 10.90 3.14
C SER A 472 15.03 9.69 2.57
N ALA A 473 14.92 9.46 1.26
CA ALA A 473 15.62 8.39 0.57
C ALA A 473 17.12 8.69 0.50
N PHE A 474 17.96 7.76 0.96
CA PHE A 474 19.41 7.81 0.85
C PHE A 474 20.00 6.40 0.69
N TYR A 475 21.28 6.30 0.33
CA TYR A 475 22.05 5.06 0.46
C TYR A 475 23.35 5.36 1.22
N PRO A 476 23.74 4.55 2.23
CA PRO A 476 25.00 4.76 2.96
C PRO A 476 26.17 4.33 2.07
N ILE A 477 26.74 5.28 1.33
CA ILE A 477 27.80 5.04 0.36
C ILE A 477 29.06 4.42 0.98
N GLU A 478 29.27 4.61 2.29
CA GLU A 478 30.39 4.03 3.04
C GLU A 478 30.26 2.52 3.22
N ALA A 479 29.06 1.96 3.03
CA ALA A 479 28.82 0.52 3.14
C ALA A 479 29.39 -0.27 1.96
N PHE A 480 29.75 0.37 0.85
CA PHE A 480 30.21 -0.31 -0.37
C PHE A 480 31.33 0.46 -1.07
N ASN A 481 32.43 -0.20 -1.42
CA ASN A 481 33.54 0.42 -2.11
C ASN A 481 33.72 -0.15 -3.52
N PRO A 482 33.14 0.49 -4.56
CA PRO A 482 33.19 -0.04 -5.92
C PRO A 482 34.63 -0.17 -6.46
N ALA A 483 35.55 0.71 -6.05
CA ALA A 483 36.95 0.64 -6.45
C ALA A 483 37.64 -0.60 -5.86
N GLN A 484 37.41 -0.88 -4.58
CA GLN A 484 37.96 -2.06 -3.91
C GLN A 484 37.42 -3.35 -4.54
N LEU A 485 36.13 -3.39 -4.87
CA LEU A 485 35.54 -4.52 -5.58
C LEU A 485 36.21 -4.72 -6.95
N TYR A 486 36.31 -3.67 -7.77
CA TYR A 486 36.92 -3.73 -9.09
C TYR A 486 38.38 -4.22 -9.06
N GLU A 487 39.21 -3.64 -8.19
CA GLU A 487 40.61 -4.03 -8.00
C GLU A 487 40.73 -5.49 -7.54
N SER A 488 39.88 -5.90 -6.60
CA SER A 488 39.89 -7.25 -6.05
C SER A 488 39.54 -8.32 -7.07
N LEU A 489 38.76 -7.97 -8.10
CA LEU A 489 38.35 -8.85 -9.20
C LEU A 489 39.33 -8.82 -10.38
N GLY A 490 40.49 -8.14 -10.24
CA GLY A 490 41.54 -8.14 -11.26
C GLY A 490 41.13 -7.50 -12.60
N GLY A 491 40.10 -6.67 -12.59
CA GLY A 491 39.55 -6.04 -13.79
C GLY A 491 38.81 -6.99 -14.74
N GLU A 492 38.42 -8.20 -14.34
CA GLU A 492 37.57 -9.09 -15.15
C GLU A 492 36.16 -8.49 -15.38
N TYR A 493 35.66 -7.78 -14.37
CA TYR A 493 34.32 -7.21 -14.35
C TYR A 493 34.34 -5.68 -14.52
N ALA A 494 33.30 -5.15 -15.13
CA ALA A 494 32.88 -3.76 -15.00
C ALA A 494 31.72 -3.67 -14.00
N ILE A 495 31.60 -2.54 -13.30
CA ILE A 495 30.59 -2.32 -12.27
C ILE A 495 29.67 -1.20 -12.73
N ILE A 496 28.38 -1.51 -12.86
CA ILE A 496 27.33 -0.53 -13.08
C ILE A 496 26.66 -0.25 -11.74
N ILE A 497 26.62 1.01 -11.34
CA ILE A 497 25.93 1.45 -10.12
C ILE A 497 24.58 2.03 -10.50
N LYS A 498 23.52 1.54 -9.84
CA LYS A 498 22.15 1.95 -10.09
C LYS A 498 21.41 2.23 -8.78
N LEU A 499 21.66 3.41 -8.22
CA LEU A 499 20.91 3.91 -7.07
C LEU A 499 19.53 4.41 -7.51
N HIS A 500 18.58 4.39 -6.57
CA HIS A 500 17.25 4.97 -6.82
C HIS A 500 17.38 6.47 -7.13
N PRO A 501 16.62 7.03 -8.10
CA PRO A 501 16.66 8.46 -8.44
C PRO A 501 16.35 9.43 -7.27
N PHE A 502 15.87 8.91 -6.14
CA PHE A 502 15.56 9.69 -4.95
C PHE A 502 16.75 9.81 -4.00
N CYS A 503 17.72 8.90 -4.08
CA CYS A 503 18.99 9.04 -3.39
C CYS A 503 19.75 10.19 -4.05
N LYS A 504 20.26 11.13 -3.25
CA LYS A 504 21.05 12.27 -3.76
C LYS A 504 22.54 12.00 -3.71
N GLU A 505 22.93 11.07 -2.87
CA GLU A 505 24.29 10.59 -2.70
C GLU A 505 24.75 9.88 -3.97
N ARG A 506 26.01 10.07 -4.34
CA ARG A 506 26.66 9.44 -5.48
C ARG A 506 28.05 8.99 -5.05
N PHE A 507 28.51 7.88 -5.62
CA PHE A 507 29.86 7.41 -5.38
C PHE A 507 30.86 8.34 -6.07
N VAL A 508 31.96 8.67 -5.39
CA VAL A 508 33.07 9.38 -6.01
C VAL A 508 33.96 8.34 -6.68
N ILE A 509 33.97 8.33 -8.01
CA ILE A 509 34.73 7.38 -8.82
C ILE A 509 36.01 8.08 -9.32
N ASP A 510 37.16 7.57 -8.90
CA ASP A 510 38.48 8.04 -9.38
C ASP A 510 38.58 7.94 -10.91
N GLU A 511 39.28 8.90 -11.52
CA GLU A 511 39.41 9.00 -12.99
C GLU A 511 39.93 7.70 -13.62
N LYS A 512 40.85 7.00 -12.95
CA LYS A 512 41.42 5.72 -13.40
C LYS A 512 40.41 4.57 -13.52
N TYR A 513 39.22 4.71 -12.92
CA TYR A 513 38.18 3.67 -12.92
C TYR A 513 36.94 4.05 -13.73
N LYS A 514 36.81 5.29 -14.21
CA LYS A 514 35.59 5.79 -14.87
C LYS A 514 35.17 5.02 -16.12
N ASP A 515 36.12 4.37 -16.80
CA ASP A 515 35.83 3.55 -17.98
C ASP A 515 35.12 2.22 -17.63
N PHE A 516 35.25 1.75 -16.38
CA PHE A 516 34.81 0.42 -15.94
C PHE A 516 33.86 0.44 -14.74
N ILE A 517 33.84 1.52 -13.96
CA ILE A 517 32.87 1.75 -12.89
C ILE A 517 31.98 2.91 -13.34
N ILE A 518 30.73 2.61 -13.65
CA ILE A 518 29.81 3.54 -14.31
C ILE A 518 28.56 3.73 -13.43
N ASP A 519 28.28 4.97 -13.05
CA ASP A 519 27.05 5.32 -12.35
C ASP A 519 25.94 5.66 -13.35
N LEU A 520 24.90 4.82 -13.42
CA LEU A 520 23.72 4.97 -14.25
C LEU A 520 22.46 5.26 -13.41
N SER A 521 22.62 5.78 -12.20
CA SER A 521 21.52 6.10 -11.28
C SER A 521 20.51 7.09 -11.88
N GLU A 522 20.94 7.96 -12.79
CA GLU A 522 20.10 8.95 -13.47
C GLU A 522 19.42 8.46 -14.76
N GLU A 523 19.80 7.30 -15.31
CA GLU A 523 19.14 6.72 -16.50
C GLU A 523 17.89 5.93 -16.09
N ASP A 524 16.70 6.19 -16.63
CA ASP A 524 15.46 5.66 -16.02
C ASP A 524 15.23 4.13 -16.19
N GLU A 525 15.87 3.47 -17.16
CA GLU A 525 15.54 2.09 -17.56
C GLU A 525 16.40 1.00 -16.89
N LEU A 526 15.99 0.56 -15.69
CA LEU A 526 16.62 -0.56 -14.97
C LEU A 526 16.47 -1.91 -15.69
N ASN A 527 15.33 -2.17 -16.33
CA ASN A 527 15.05 -3.47 -16.97
C ASN A 527 16.02 -3.72 -18.14
N ASP A 528 16.37 -2.69 -18.89
CA ASP A 528 17.31 -2.78 -20.01
C ASP A 528 18.72 -3.16 -19.53
N LEU A 529 19.15 -2.66 -18.37
CA LEU A 529 20.43 -3.02 -17.77
C LEU A 529 20.52 -4.50 -17.42
N LEU A 530 19.39 -5.16 -17.11
CA LEU A 530 19.40 -6.59 -16.78
C LEU A 530 19.84 -7.45 -17.97
N PHE A 531 19.53 -7.06 -19.21
CA PHE A 531 19.95 -7.83 -20.39
C PHE A 531 21.47 -7.92 -20.54
N VAL A 532 22.20 -6.90 -20.10
CA VAL A 532 23.67 -6.87 -20.17
C VAL A 532 24.34 -7.33 -18.88
N THR A 533 23.58 -7.68 -17.84
CA THR A 533 24.09 -8.02 -16.51
C THR A 533 24.48 -9.49 -16.40
N ASP A 534 25.72 -9.77 -15.99
CA ASP A 534 26.21 -11.12 -15.70
C ASP A 534 26.05 -11.50 -14.22
N LEU A 535 26.02 -10.51 -13.32
CA LEU A 535 25.83 -10.68 -11.88
C LEU A 535 25.09 -9.49 -11.30
N LEU A 536 23.99 -9.74 -10.60
CA LEU A 536 23.27 -8.72 -9.84
C LEU A 536 23.73 -8.73 -8.37
N ILE A 537 24.14 -7.57 -7.86
CA ILE A 537 24.35 -7.33 -6.43
C ILE A 537 23.24 -6.40 -5.94
N THR A 538 22.41 -6.89 -5.03
CA THR A 538 21.28 -6.14 -4.47
C THR A 538 21.08 -6.47 -3.00
N ASP A 539 20.03 -5.95 -2.38
CA ASP A 539 19.68 -6.20 -0.97
C ASP A 539 18.21 -6.59 -0.81
N TYR A 540 17.33 -5.63 -0.59
CA TYR A 540 15.90 -5.78 -0.33
C TYR A 540 15.07 -5.28 -1.52
N SER A 541 15.63 -5.31 -2.72
CA SER A 541 15.00 -4.75 -3.93
C SER A 541 14.06 -5.77 -4.56
N SER A 542 12.97 -5.30 -5.15
CA SER A 542 12.08 -6.16 -5.94
C SER A 542 12.68 -6.53 -7.30
N VAL A 543 13.78 -5.92 -7.73
CA VAL A 543 14.43 -6.20 -9.04
C VAL A 543 14.81 -7.68 -9.20
N ILE A 544 14.91 -8.43 -8.10
CA ILE A 544 15.16 -9.87 -8.09
C ILE A 544 14.12 -10.66 -8.88
N PHE A 545 12.88 -10.17 -8.95
CA PHE A 545 11.83 -10.82 -9.73
C PHE A 545 12.16 -10.73 -11.22
N GLU A 546 12.44 -9.52 -11.71
CA GLU A 546 12.83 -9.30 -13.11
C GLU A 546 14.15 -9.98 -13.45
N ALA A 547 15.15 -9.92 -12.57
CA ALA A 547 16.45 -10.54 -12.80
C ALA A 547 16.36 -12.08 -12.88
N SER A 548 15.43 -12.68 -12.13
CA SER A 548 15.21 -14.13 -12.18
C SER A 548 14.65 -14.61 -13.53
N LEU A 549 13.89 -13.77 -14.24
CA LEU A 549 13.38 -14.08 -15.59
C LEU A 549 14.50 -14.27 -16.62
N LEU A 550 15.67 -13.66 -16.38
CA LEU A 550 16.85 -13.75 -17.24
C LEU A 550 17.91 -14.72 -16.70
N ASP A 551 17.60 -15.49 -15.65
CA ASP A 551 18.52 -16.43 -15.01
C ASP A 551 19.85 -15.80 -14.55
N ILE A 552 19.78 -14.53 -14.15
CA ILE A 552 20.92 -13.75 -13.67
C ILE A 552 21.31 -14.26 -12.27
N PRO A 553 22.56 -14.69 -12.03
CA PRO A 553 23.06 -14.97 -10.69
C PRO A 553 22.98 -13.73 -9.79
N MET A 554 22.66 -13.92 -8.51
CA MET A 554 22.44 -12.81 -7.58
C MET A 554 23.27 -12.97 -6.31
N LEU A 555 23.77 -11.86 -5.77
CA LEU A 555 24.33 -11.75 -4.43
C LEU A 555 23.55 -10.72 -3.63
N PHE A 556 23.16 -11.10 -2.42
CA PHE A 556 22.37 -10.28 -1.50
C PHE A 556 23.30 -9.64 -0.47
N TYR A 557 23.75 -8.41 -0.74
CA TYR A 557 24.60 -7.65 0.15
C TYR A 557 23.77 -6.99 1.27
N ALA A 558 23.43 -7.78 2.27
CA ALA A 558 22.51 -7.43 3.35
C ALA A 558 23.26 -7.08 4.65
N TYR A 559 24.24 -6.16 4.56
CA TYR A 559 25.09 -5.74 5.69
C TYR A 559 24.29 -5.18 6.90
N ASP A 560 23.06 -4.74 6.68
CA ASP A 560 22.16 -4.16 7.68
C ASP A 560 20.85 -4.96 7.87
N LEU A 561 20.84 -6.26 7.56
CA LEU A 561 19.62 -7.10 7.56
C LEU A 561 18.81 -6.97 8.85
N TYR A 562 19.46 -7.14 10.00
CA TYR A 562 18.79 -7.09 11.31
C TYR A 562 18.16 -5.73 11.61
N GLU A 563 18.81 -4.63 11.22
CA GLU A 563 18.23 -3.29 11.35
C GLU A 563 17.06 -3.11 10.37
N TYR A 564 17.21 -3.61 9.14
CA TYR A 564 16.21 -3.47 8.09
C TYR A 564 14.90 -4.20 8.43
N ILE A 565 14.98 -5.48 8.84
CA ILE A 565 13.82 -6.31 9.21
C ILE A 565 13.11 -5.78 10.46
N SER A 566 13.82 -5.10 11.37
CA SER A 566 13.22 -4.51 12.58
C SER A 566 12.20 -3.40 12.27
N SER A 567 12.38 -2.72 11.13
CA SER A 567 11.57 -1.56 10.72
C SER A 567 10.58 -1.89 9.59
N ARG A 568 10.83 -2.97 8.84
CA ARG A 568 10.05 -3.36 7.67
C ARG A 568 9.67 -4.83 7.75
N ASP A 569 8.37 -5.06 7.57
CA ASP A 569 7.81 -6.40 7.60
C ASP A 569 7.72 -6.96 6.18
N PHE A 570 8.06 -8.23 6.02
CA PHE A 570 8.11 -8.95 4.74
C PHE A 570 6.97 -9.97 4.65
N TYR A 571 6.59 -10.40 3.46
CA TYR A 571 5.64 -11.51 3.33
C TYR A 571 6.29 -12.84 3.68
N TYR A 572 7.52 -13.04 3.22
CA TYR A 572 8.33 -14.25 3.42
C TYR A 572 9.49 -13.99 4.37
N ASP A 573 10.04 -15.05 4.95
CA ASP A 573 11.34 -14.97 5.63
C ASP A 573 12.43 -14.60 4.61
N PHE A 574 13.30 -13.65 4.95
CA PHE A 574 14.27 -13.13 3.98
C PHE A 574 15.29 -14.17 3.53
N GLU A 575 15.83 -14.96 4.47
CA GLU A 575 16.91 -15.91 4.19
C GLU A 575 16.43 -17.08 3.33
N GLY A 576 15.24 -17.61 3.62
CA GLY A 576 14.62 -18.66 2.82
C GLY A 576 14.04 -18.19 1.47
N PHE A 577 13.76 -16.88 1.32
CA PHE A 577 13.06 -16.35 0.16
C PHE A 577 13.98 -15.95 -0.99
N VAL A 578 15.15 -15.37 -0.71
CA VAL A 578 15.96 -14.74 -1.76
C VAL A 578 16.68 -15.74 -2.67
N PRO A 579 16.68 -15.54 -4.01
CA PRO A 579 17.26 -16.48 -4.97
C PRO A 579 18.77 -16.32 -5.16
N GLY A 580 19.54 -16.33 -4.07
CA GLY A 580 20.99 -16.25 -4.15
C GLY A 580 21.65 -16.13 -2.79
N LYS A 581 22.98 -16.16 -2.79
CA LYS A 581 23.76 -16.13 -1.55
C LYS A 581 23.67 -14.79 -0.85
N ILE A 582 23.42 -14.83 0.47
CA ILE A 582 23.43 -13.66 1.35
C ILE A 582 24.84 -13.46 1.89
N VAL A 583 25.31 -12.21 1.84
CA VAL A 583 26.61 -11.80 2.35
C VAL A 583 26.47 -10.55 3.21
N PHE A 584 27.19 -10.51 4.33
CA PHE A 584 27.07 -9.45 5.34
C PHE A 584 28.25 -8.46 5.32
N SER A 585 29.29 -8.75 4.53
CA SER A 585 30.47 -7.89 4.40
C SER A 585 30.99 -7.84 2.96
N GLU A 586 31.67 -6.75 2.62
CA GLU A 586 32.33 -6.61 1.31
C GLU A 586 33.40 -7.68 1.06
N SER A 587 34.06 -8.16 2.12
CA SER A 587 34.99 -9.29 2.04
C SER A 587 34.30 -10.59 1.63
N GLU A 588 33.14 -10.91 2.22
CA GLU A 588 32.33 -12.07 1.83
C GLU A 588 31.80 -11.94 0.40
N LEU A 589 31.40 -10.73 0.00
CA LEU A 589 30.98 -10.42 -1.36
C LEU A 589 32.09 -10.74 -2.37
N ILE A 590 33.29 -10.19 -2.16
CA ILE A 590 34.46 -10.42 -3.03
C ILE A 590 34.82 -11.91 -3.09
N ASN A 591 34.84 -12.59 -1.96
CA ASN A 591 35.16 -14.02 -1.90
C ASN A 591 34.13 -14.87 -2.66
N SER A 592 32.83 -14.55 -2.53
CA SER A 592 31.76 -15.26 -3.23
C SER A 592 31.85 -15.07 -4.75
N ILE A 593 32.21 -13.86 -5.22
CA ILE A 593 32.43 -13.60 -6.65
C ILE A 593 33.63 -14.38 -7.18
N LYS A 594 34.76 -14.37 -6.45
CA LYS A 594 35.97 -15.13 -6.84
C LYS A 594 35.72 -16.64 -6.89
N ALA A 595 34.96 -17.16 -5.92
CA ALA A 595 34.58 -18.56 -5.85
C ALA A 595 33.46 -18.94 -6.83
N LYS A 596 32.79 -17.96 -7.44
CA LYS A 596 31.55 -18.13 -8.23
C LYS A 596 30.44 -18.82 -7.42
N ASP A 597 30.43 -18.55 -6.12
CA ASP A 597 29.49 -19.10 -5.17
C ASP A 597 28.31 -18.13 -5.00
N PHE A 598 27.36 -18.24 -5.92
CA PHE A 598 26.17 -17.38 -5.99
C PHE A 598 24.89 -18.08 -5.53
N GLU A 599 24.94 -19.39 -5.30
CA GLU A 599 23.77 -20.26 -5.08
C GLU A 599 22.73 -20.11 -6.23
N LYS A 600 23.23 -20.07 -7.47
CA LYS A 600 22.42 -19.81 -8.69
C LYS A 600 21.27 -20.82 -8.84
N GLU A 601 21.45 -22.04 -8.37
CA GLU A 601 20.43 -23.09 -8.36
C GLU A 601 19.12 -22.68 -7.66
N LYS A 602 19.14 -21.67 -6.78
CA LYS A 602 17.93 -21.11 -6.16
C LYS A 602 17.05 -20.30 -7.13
N VAL A 603 17.63 -19.76 -8.21
CA VAL A 603 16.94 -18.86 -9.14
C VAL A 603 15.78 -19.54 -9.86
N ASP A 604 15.97 -20.78 -10.31
CA ASP A 604 14.91 -21.52 -11.02
C ASP A 604 13.70 -21.81 -10.13
N GLY A 605 13.95 -22.22 -8.88
CA GLY A 605 12.90 -22.47 -7.89
C GLY A 605 12.10 -21.20 -7.60
N PHE A 606 12.79 -20.07 -7.44
CA PHE A 606 12.17 -18.77 -7.24
C PHE A 606 11.33 -18.32 -8.45
N LYS A 607 11.90 -18.40 -9.66
CA LYS A 607 11.21 -18.06 -10.92
C LYS A 607 9.92 -18.87 -11.07
N ASN A 608 9.99 -20.18 -10.89
CA ASN A 608 8.81 -21.06 -11.01
C ASN A 608 7.76 -20.83 -9.91
N LYS A 609 8.19 -20.35 -8.73
CA LYS A 609 7.27 -20.01 -7.64
C LYS A 609 6.52 -18.71 -7.89
N PHE A 610 7.16 -17.73 -8.51
CA PHE A 610 6.63 -16.37 -8.63
C PHE A 610 6.10 -15.99 -10.01
N PHE A 611 6.24 -16.86 -11.02
CA PHE A 611 5.72 -16.66 -12.36
C PHE A 611 5.01 -17.91 -12.87
N ASP A 612 3.70 -17.80 -13.11
CA ASP A 612 2.89 -18.94 -13.61
C ASP A 612 3.08 -19.16 -15.12
N SER A 613 3.58 -18.17 -15.86
CA SER A 613 3.74 -18.22 -17.32
C SER A 613 4.93 -17.38 -17.77
N LEU A 614 5.78 -17.96 -18.61
CA LEU A 614 7.00 -17.35 -19.16
C LEU A 614 6.95 -17.28 -20.70
N ASP A 615 5.77 -16.99 -21.24
CA ASP A 615 5.46 -17.08 -22.68
C ASP A 615 5.53 -15.74 -23.42
N GLY A 616 5.86 -14.66 -22.74
CA GLY A 616 5.87 -13.30 -23.30
C GLY A 616 4.48 -12.79 -23.69
N LYS A 617 3.41 -13.36 -23.11
CA LYS A 617 2.00 -13.02 -23.45
C LYS A 617 1.23 -12.47 -22.26
N SER A 618 1.91 -11.86 -21.30
CA SER A 618 1.26 -11.25 -20.15
C SER A 618 0.36 -10.08 -20.54
N SER A 619 0.87 -9.23 -21.43
CA SER A 619 0.14 -8.11 -22.00
C SER A 619 -1.10 -8.58 -22.76
N GLN A 620 -0.98 -9.67 -23.52
CA GLN A 620 -2.12 -10.27 -24.25
C GLN A 620 -3.18 -10.79 -23.29
N ARG A 621 -2.81 -11.56 -22.25
CA ARG A 621 -3.76 -12.07 -21.25
C ARG A 621 -4.53 -10.94 -20.56
N VAL A 622 -3.86 -9.83 -20.24
CA VAL A 622 -4.50 -8.65 -19.66
C VAL A 622 -5.39 -7.92 -20.66
N ALA A 623 -4.94 -7.75 -21.91
CA ALA A 623 -5.71 -7.14 -22.97
C ALA A 623 -7.00 -7.93 -23.27
N ASP A 624 -6.91 -9.26 -23.38
CA ASP A 624 -8.05 -10.15 -23.57
C ASP A 624 -9.03 -10.06 -22.41
N LEU A 625 -8.52 -10.03 -21.17
CA LEU A 625 -9.35 -9.85 -19.98
C LEU A 625 -10.08 -8.50 -20.03
N ILE A 626 -9.41 -7.40 -20.37
CA ILE A 626 -10.02 -6.07 -20.50
C ILE A 626 -11.07 -6.04 -21.61
N VAL A 627 -10.75 -6.56 -22.79
CA VAL A 627 -11.65 -6.60 -23.95
C VAL A 627 -12.89 -7.44 -23.63
N SER A 628 -12.76 -8.54 -22.88
CA SER A 628 -13.89 -9.36 -22.45
C SER A 628 -14.89 -8.62 -21.55
N GLN A 629 -14.50 -7.49 -20.97
CA GLN A 629 -15.36 -6.65 -20.15
C GLN A 629 -16.08 -5.55 -20.94
N LEU A 630 -15.76 -5.35 -22.23
CA LEU A 630 -16.45 -4.41 -23.10
C LEU A 630 -17.73 -5.05 -23.68
N ASP A 631 -18.73 -4.22 -23.97
CA ASP A 631 -19.94 -4.67 -24.68
C ASP A 631 -19.85 -4.28 -26.17
N ILE A 632 -18.95 -4.95 -26.90
CA ILE A 632 -18.66 -4.74 -28.33
C ILE A 632 -19.17 -5.86 -29.23
#